data_AF-A0A8T3RGX1-F1
#
_entry.id   AF-A0A8T3RGX1-F1
#
_cell.length_a   1.000
_cell.length_b   1.000
_cell.length_c   1.000
_cell.angle_alpha   90.00
_cell.angle_beta   90.00
_cell.angle_gamma   90.00
#
_symmetry.space_group_name_H-M   'P 1'
#
loop_
_entity.id
_entity.type
_entity.pdbx_description
1 polymer ?
#
loop_
_entity_poly.entity_id
_entity_poly.type
_entity_poly.pdbx_seq_one_letter_code
_entity_poly.pdbx_strand_id
1 'polypeptide(L)'
;MGGSVLVIEDTAGNRIGYITKEGLVDWNEDPVTWLAQDTCDLDKVRLVHLHLDGTPVTVDEYDGIHRFIRLWRKLGWTIDETDKALTGVTSKPAGNGSGNGASGTSDGAGTEGEKCDFVGFDAFVDTCATDDDNGDGCGPDDGPTDDDGCPDPITADHMISPEFLHQLVAVKKLLDLTGLPLIRLLAFWADISIAGEKPLYSKLFLTHNLLGIDKVFKPDAHGNYLTQAAKITEHLPVLMAALRLKADDITAILAFPFLKLTDALTLRNVTVLYRYSLLAKILHVRIPELAEVIALFGNPFKSAYHALDFLTLWGRMEDAGFTFRQMNYLIVGHDDSLRPLAPAKKTILQISKTLYDGLNVIDRDHHDVKPDLMDIQARALEEGVPYQTLIASILHDEDKKEQATAELIRTKAGLLYEQAVVEQILGLLEGTTVYTTNAPANQTIKIPDTDTLARKLKYSNQKDAVVPKATIQVTGVLTDSEKTQAKALSAHPKWAEAIDRVSKQTKNVFNNVLFGIFSDKDRDDAIKNLLAPDINLLPDPKNPSATDANTAPAKRFYFLMFFLPFLRRRLAQRLIVDTLSGAFGLANDITSLLLSDVLVVGTTPQPAMSALEKIKDKPPASASGWAGYLIPSADAEYAFVAIGDTQPPPLILDGETRPFVVQQEDPSNVWSTDPATPAKLKSGKLYWLEVSDRPADQLEWRTSSSPSAPIPSSALLPDFSSQGTEEVFIKLTKAALLINGFNLSVDEISYWQTHGTDFAADAKTFDFNLIRLGHWRRLQAYTDLRNNLPRFETTLLDLFAWASKPNDASKLSEEIAAVSGWKKDNIDKLLKAEHFDLDRPEAFRNEVNLVKLRTAIVVADKIGMDIDRLFDWARPGSKFWLCHQIAEDIRKAIRARFDQEDWEQVVKPLNDQLREHQKQALISYLLVQPDLIDWGVVDADSLFEFFLIDVQMDACMETSRIKQAISSVQLFIQRCLLGLEEEHGVPIMVEVNGKVVPVLDRDRWEWMQRYRVWEANRKVFLYPENWILSELRDDKSPFYKELESELLQKDINKQTVEDALKNYLFKVDEVANLKVVSLFLDEDGEKLHIFSRTRNAPYFFYYRYFHTGEKNWYSWEKVQVDIPSYDLESTSGDQVSVTDNGAYLIPVVWNNRLLIFFPQFLKKTAPRTSQIKDKTIKAIGDDKASDHKPIEYWEIKMGWSEYRNRKWTQKQVSAEAVYQFPIFPPLLDRPIIPIDQFRFTPRIMT
;
A
#
# COMPACT_ATOMS: atom_id res chain seq x y z
N MET A 1 6.85 -45.57 54.51
CA MET A 1 6.12 -45.57 53.22
C MET A 1 6.99 -44.80 52.25
N GLY A 2 7.79 -45.50 51.45
CA GLY A 2 8.66 -44.90 50.44
C GLY A 2 7.88 -44.69 49.15
N GLY A 3 7.76 -43.45 48.71
CA GLY A 3 7.30 -43.08 47.39
C GLY A 3 8.50 -42.63 46.57
N SER A 4 8.67 -43.20 45.38
CA SER A 4 9.68 -42.82 44.40
C SER A 4 9.40 -41.39 43.94
N VAL A 5 10.31 -40.45 44.20
CA VAL A 5 10.20 -39.06 43.73
C VAL A 5 11.13 -38.88 42.53
N LEU A 6 10.62 -38.30 41.44
CA LEU A 6 11.40 -37.96 40.25
C LEU A 6 12.28 -36.74 40.57
N VAL A 7 13.59 -36.95 40.54
CA VAL A 7 14.62 -35.94 40.83
C VAL A 7 15.14 -35.37 39.51
N ILE A 8 15.27 -34.04 39.42
CA ILE A 8 15.82 -33.35 38.25
C ILE A 8 17.28 -33.04 38.50
N GLU A 9 18.14 -33.39 37.54
CA GLU A 9 19.58 -33.14 37.54
C GLU A 9 19.94 -32.18 36.40
N ASP A 10 20.91 -31.29 36.62
CA ASP A 10 21.44 -30.43 35.56
C ASP A 10 22.40 -31.21 34.63
N THR A 11 22.84 -30.57 33.54
CA THR A 11 23.80 -31.18 32.58
C THR A 11 25.16 -31.55 33.19
N ALA A 12 25.46 -31.11 34.42
CA ALA A 12 26.64 -31.48 35.20
C ALA A 12 26.35 -32.55 36.28
N GLY A 13 25.12 -33.08 36.34
CA GLY A 13 24.68 -34.11 37.29
C GLY A 13 24.32 -33.58 38.68
N ASN A 14 24.17 -32.26 38.86
CA ASN A 14 23.76 -31.68 40.15
C ASN A 14 22.24 -31.74 40.29
N ARG A 15 21.78 -32.21 41.45
CA ARG A 15 20.35 -32.32 41.76
C ARG A 15 19.75 -30.95 42.04
N ILE A 16 18.88 -30.48 41.16
CA ILE A 16 18.31 -29.13 41.17
C ILE A 16 16.99 -29.05 41.96
N GLY A 17 16.26 -30.16 42.05
CA GLY A 17 14.98 -30.23 42.75
C GLY A 17 14.24 -31.54 42.48
N TYR A 18 13.00 -31.63 42.93
CA TYR A 18 12.17 -32.81 42.77
C TYR A 18 10.71 -32.47 42.47
N ILE A 19 10.01 -33.38 41.78
CA ILE A 19 8.63 -33.16 41.35
C ILE A 19 7.67 -33.71 42.41
N THR A 20 6.81 -32.84 42.95
CA THR A 20 5.65 -33.24 43.77
C THR A 20 4.35 -33.11 42.97
N LYS A 21 3.23 -33.48 43.59
CA LYS A 21 1.88 -33.31 43.04
C LYS A 21 1.46 -31.84 42.96
N GLU A 22 2.15 -30.96 43.67
CA GLU A 22 1.94 -29.50 43.64
C GLU A 22 2.88 -28.76 42.67
N GLY A 23 3.86 -29.45 42.04
CA GLY A 23 4.75 -28.87 41.03
C GLY A 23 6.24 -29.20 41.22
N LEU A 24 7.12 -28.48 40.52
CA LEU A 24 8.57 -28.57 40.68
C LEU A 24 9.02 -27.69 41.86
N VAL A 25 9.60 -28.30 42.88
CA VAL A 25 10.11 -27.62 44.07
C VAL A 25 11.61 -27.86 44.22
N ASP A 26 12.32 -26.89 44.80
CA ASP A 26 13.72 -27.07 45.18
C ASP A 26 13.82 -27.91 46.45
N TRP A 27 15.05 -28.11 46.93
CA TRP A 27 15.30 -28.88 48.15
C TRP A 27 14.92 -28.15 49.44
N ASN A 28 14.46 -26.90 49.37
CA ASN A 28 13.89 -26.13 50.47
C ASN A 28 12.36 -26.07 50.42
N GLU A 29 11.72 -26.83 49.52
CA GLU A 29 10.28 -26.80 49.25
C GLU A 29 9.76 -25.48 48.65
N ASP A 30 10.65 -24.64 48.12
CA ASP A 30 10.27 -23.43 47.39
C ASP A 30 9.96 -23.77 45.92
N PRO A 31 8.90 -23.21 45.31
CA PRO A 31 8.60 -23.43 43.89
C PRO A 31 9.75 -22.94 43.01
N VAL A 32 10.33 -23.84 42.20
CA VAL A 32 11.38 -23.46 41.25
C VAL A 32 10.74 -22.77 40.06
N THR A 33 10.79 -21.44 40.05
CA THR A 33 10.32 -20.64 38.92
C THR A 33 11.42 -20.57 37.86
N TRP A 34 11.22 -21.29 36.75
CA TRP A 34 12.02 -21.09 35.55
C TRP A 34 11.51 -19.87 34.80
N LEU A 35 12.23 -18.75 34.90
CA LEU A 35 12.06 -17.64 33.95
C LEU A 35 12.60 -18.11 32.60
N ALA A 36 11.69 -18.52 31.71
CA ALA A 36 12.05 -18.68 30.30
C ALA A 36 12.50 -17.30 29.77
N GLN A 37 13.80 -17.15 29.50
CA GLN A 37 14.22 -16.15 28.53
C GLN A 37 13.63 -16.58 27.18
N ASP A 38 12.86 -15.69 26.55
CA ASP A 38 12.36 -15.86 25.18
C ASP A 38 13.53 -16.13 24.25
N THR A 39 13.81 -17.42 24.01
CA THR A 39 14.55 -17.87 22.85
C THR A 39 13.51 -18.28 21.82
N CYS A 40 13.52 -17.71 20.62
CA CYS A 40 12.71 -18.17 19.47
C CYS A 40 13.04 -19.62 19.00
N ASP A 41 13.64 -20.42 19.87
CA ASP A 41 14.05 -21.79 19.69
C ASP A 41 12.97 -22.70 20.31
N LEU A 42 12.12 -23.27 19.45
CA LEU A 42 11.01 -24.13 19.87
C LEU A 42 11.49 -25.41 20.59
N ASP A 43 12.73 -25.83 20.38
CA ASP A 43 13.32 -27.00 21.06
C ASP A 43 13.61 -26.72 22.55
N LYS A 44 13.66 -25.44 22.94
CA LYS A 44 13.82 -24.98 24.32
C LYS A 44 12.50 -24.57 24.98
N VAL A 45 11.41 -24.57 24.23
CA VAL A 45 10.08 -24.21 24.74
C VAL A 45 9.40 -25.46 25.28
N ARG A 46 9.09 -25.44 26.58
CA ARG A 46 8.17 -26.42 27.18
C ARG A 46 6.78 -25.80 27.21
N LEU A 47 5.79 -26.45 26.61
CA LEU A 47 4.38 -26.13 26.83
C LEU A 47 4.08 -26.27 28.33
N VAL A 48 3.99 -25.14 29.02
CA VAL A 48 3.46 -25.10 30.38
C VAL A 48 1.95 -25.22 30.22
N HIS A 49 1.42 -26.34 30.71
CA HIS A 49 0.00 -26.68 30.73
C HIS A 49 -0.89 -25.46 31.05
N LEU A 50 -1.94 -25.24 30.24
CA LEU A 50 -2.93 -24.16 30.46
C LEU A 50 -3.67 -24.32 31.80
N HIS A 51 -3.72 -25.56 32.32
CA HIS A 51 -4.13 -25.87 33.67
C HIS A 51 -2.94 -26.40 34.46
N LEU A 52 -2.41 -25.62 35.40
CA LEU A 52 -1.35 -26.01 36.33
C LEU A 52 -1.77 -27.18 37.27
N ASP A 53 -2.93 -27.80 37.04
CA ASP A 53 -3.56 -28.85 37.83
C ASP A 53 -3.34 -30.28 37.28
N GLY A 54 -2.72 -30.42 36.09
CA GLY A 54 -2.42 -31.73 35.47
C GLY A 54 -3.57 -32.37 34.70
N THR A 55 -4.60 -31.62 34.32
CA THR A 55 -5.70 -32.12 33.46
C THR A 55 -5.26 -32.31 31.99
N PRO A 56 -5.75 -33.35 31.29
CA PRO A 56 -5.40 -33.59 29.88
C PRO A 56 -5.94 -32.51 28.94
N VAL A 57 -5.18 -32.19 27.89
CA VAL A 57 -5.57 -31.23 26.84
C VAL A 57 -6.84 -31.73 26.14
N THR A 58 -7.84 -30.86 26.06
CA THR A 58 -9.10 -31.15 25.36
C THR A 58 -8.94 -31.02 23.84
N VAL A 59 -9.83 -31.65 23.07
CA VAL A 59 -9.83 -31.55 21.60
C VAL A 59 -9.96 -30.09 21.15
N ASP A 60 -10.79 -29.31 21.85
CA ASP A 60 -11.01 -27.89 21.55
C ASP A 60 -9.77 -27.03 21.83
N GLU A 61 -9.06 -27.28 22.91
CA GLU A 61 -7.79 -26.61 23.22
C GLU A 61 -6.70 -26.94 22.19
N TYR A 62 -6.61 -28.22 21.77
CA TYR A 62 -5.69 -28.64 20.72
C TYR A 62 -6.01 -27.99 19.37
N ASP A 63 -7.28 -27.96 18.97
CA ASP A 63 -7.71 -27.29 17.75
C ASP A 63 -7.46 -25.77 17.82
N GLY A 64 -7.70 -25.15 18.97
CA GLY A 64 -7.37 -23.74 19.21
C GLY A 64 -5.89 -23.43 19.02
N ILE A 65 -5.00 -24.25 19.60
CA ILE A 65 -3.54 -24.13 19.42
C ILE A 65 -3.17 -24.29 17.94
N HIS A 66 -3.74 -25.28 17.26
CA HIS A 66 -3.45 -25.56 15.87
C HIS A 66 -3.90 -24.42 14.94
N ARG A 67 -5.11 -23.87 15.13
CA ARG A 67 -5.60 -22.68 14.42
C ARG A 67 -4.70 -21.46 14.67
N PHE A 68 -4.29 -21.25 15.92
CA PHE A 68 -3.36 -20.17 16.27
C PHE A 68 -2.01 -20.31 15.57
N ILE A 69 -1.39 -21.49 15.59
CA ILE A 69 -0.10 -21.75 14.91
C ILE A 69 -0.22 -21.52 13.40
N ARG A 70 -1.31 -21.99 12.78
CA ARG A 70 -1.57 -21.76 11.35
C ARG A 70 -1.71 -20.28 11.03
N LEU A 71 -2.46 -19.54 11.85
CA LEU A 71 -2.63 -18.11 11.70
C LEU A 71 -1.30 -17.37 11.87
N TRP A 72 -0.54 -17.67 12.92
CA TRP A 72 0.78 -17.11 13.19
C TRP A 72 1.74 -17.30 11.99
N ARG A 73 1.86 -18.54 11.50
CA ARG A 73 2.68 -18.87 10.32
C ARG A 73 2.19 -18.13 9.06
N LYS A 74 0.88 -17.96 8.90
CA LYS A 74 0.31 -17.27 7.73
C LYS A 74 0.52 -15.76 7.76
N LEU A 75 0.49 -15.15 8.94
CA LEU A 75 0.67 -13.71 9.13
C LEU A 75 2.15 -13.30 9.10
N GLY A 76 3.05 -14.20 9.51
CA GLY A 76 4.49 -13.91 9.62
C GLY A 76 4.82 -12.94 10.76
N TRP A 77 3.91 -12.77 11.72
CA TRP A 77 4.10 -11.95 12.93
C TRP A 77 4.83 -12.74 14.01
N THR A 78 5.21 -12.11 15.12
CA THR A 78 5.66 -12.88 16.30
C THR A 78 4.48 -13.55 17.01
N ILE A 79 4.76 -14.55 17.86
CA ILE A 79 3.72 -15.20 18.67
C ILE A 79 3.04 -14.18 19.59
N ASP A 80 3.81 -13.31 20.25
CA ASP A 80 3.27 -12.21 21.08
C ASP A 80 2.39 -11.25 20.25
N GLU A 81 2.80 -10.87 19.04
CA GLU A 81 1.99 -10.00 18.19
C GLU A 81 0.67 -10.66 17.77
N THR A 82 0.70 -11.96 17.46
CA THR A 82 -0.49 -12.73 17.08
C THR A 82 -1.44 -12.88 18.26
N ASP A 83 -0.92 -13.18 19.45
CA ASP A 83 -1.68 -13.25 20.70
C ASP A 83 -2.28 -11.89 21.08
N LYS A 84 -1.52 -10.81 20.96
CA LYS A 84 -2.01 -9.45 21.20
C LYS A 84 -3.09 -9.03 20.21
N ALA A 85 -2.96 -9.43 18.95
CA ALA A 85 -4.02 -9.22 17.97
C ALA A 85 -5.27 -10.01 18.36
N LEU A 86 -5.13 -11.29 18.72
CA LEU A 86 -6.25 -12.12 19.15
C LEU A 86 -6.96 -11.55 20.37
N THR A 87 -6.22 -11.18 21.42
CA THR A 87 -6.79 -10.66 22.67
C THR A 87 -7.36 -9.25 22.54
N GLY A 88 -6.76 -8.39 21.70
CA GLY A 88 -7.18 -7.00 21.52
C GLY A 88 -8.33 -6.81 20.53
N VAL A 89 -8.37 -7.61 19.47
CA VAL A 89 -9.23 -7.36 18.30
C VAL A 89 -10.49 -8.25 18.30
N THR A 90 -10.49 -9.37 19.03
CA THR A 90 -11.67 -10.23 19.14
C THR A 90 -12.83 -9.49 19.81
N SER A 91 -14.00 -9.50 19.17
CA SER A 91 -15.23 -8.94 19.75
C SER A 91 -15.65 -9.80 20.94
N LYS A 92 -15.55 -9.27 22.17
CA LYS A 92 -16.16 -9.94 23.32
C LYS A 92 -17.66 -10.09 23.08
N PRO A 93 -18.25 -11.29 23.23
CA PRO A 93 -19.70 -11.43 23.22
C PRO A 93 -20.28 -10.54 24.33
N ALA A 94 -21.33 -9.78 24.01
CA ALA A 94 -22.02 -8.95 24.97
C ALA A 94 -22.56 -9.83 26.10
N GLY A 95 -21.91 -9.77 27.26
CA GLY A 95 -22.35 -10.50 28.44
C GLY A 95 -23.77 -10.11 28.80
N ASN A 96 -24.68 -11.09 28.76
CA ASN A 96 -26.02 -11.00 29.32
C ASN A 96 -25.95 -10.42 30.73
N GLY A 97 -26.41 -9.18 30.87
CA GLY A 97 -26.71 -8.59 32.16
C GLY A 97 -27.82 -9.39 32.82
N SER A 98 -27.46 -10.08 33.89
CA SER A 98 -28.37 -10.55 34.93
C SER A 98 -29.31 -9.41 35.33
N GLY A 99 -30.59 -9.56 34.97
CA GLY A 99 -31.68 -8.65 35.29
C GLY A 99 -33.01 -9.39 35.25
N ASN A 100 -33.38 -9.99 36.38
CA ASN A 100 -34.70 -10.58 36.58
C ASN A 100 -35.80 -9.51 36.42
N GLY A 101 -36.84 -9.82 35.64
CA GLY A 101 -38.19 -9.30 35.87
C GLY A 101 -38.91 -8.70 34.66
N ALA A 102 -39.95 -9.43 34.23
CA ALA A 102 -41.26 -8.98 33.74
C ALA A 102 -41.60 -9.39 32.29
N SER A 103 -42.52 -10.35 32.21
CA SER A 103 -43.30 -10.72 31.03
C SER A 103 -44.25 -9.59 30.61
N GLY A 104 -44.48 -9.44 29.30
CA GLY A 104 -45.58 -8.63 28.78
C GLY A 104 -45.54 -8.36 27.28
N THR A 105 -46.11 -9.29 26.51
CA THR A 105 -46.93 -9.11 25.30
C THR A 105 -46.41 -8.33 24.07
N SER A 106 -46.45 -9.07 22.96
CA SER A 106 -46.54 -8.68 21.54
C SER A 106 -47.18 -7.33 21.20
N ASP A 107 -46.53 -6.59 20.29
CA ASP A 107 -47.12 -6.19 18.99
C ASP A 107 -46.03 -5.62 18.07
N GLY A 108 -46.14 -5.94 16.76
CA GLY A 108 -45.02 -5.96 15.82
C GLY A 108 -44.72 -4.69 15.02
N ALA A 109 -43.53 -4.71 14.42
CA ALA A 109 -43.13 -3.98 13.21
C ALA A 109 -41.84 -4.64 12.67
N GLY A 110 -41.77 -4.84 11.36
CA GLY A 110 -40.94 -5.86 10.70
C GLY A 110 -39.42 -5.67 10.81
N THR A 111 -38.75 -6.79 11.06
CA THR A 111 -37.31 -6.98 10.87
C THR A 111 -37.04 -7.48 9.46
N GLU A 112 -36.22 -6.75 8.71
CA GLU A 112 -35.49 -7.29 7.56
C GLU A 112 -34.60 -8.42 8.06
N GLY A 113 -34.86 -9.63 7.56
CA GLY A 113 -34.05 -10.80 7.89
C GLY A 113 -32.69 -10.71 7.22
N GLU A 114 -31.64 -10.59 8.02
CA GLU A 114 -30.32 -11.08 7.65
C GLU A 114 -30.44 -12.58 7.39
N LYS A 115 -30.47 -12.96 6.11
CA LYS A 115 -30.17 -14.34 5.71
C LYS A 115 -28.70 -14.58 6.05
N CYS A 116 -28.47 -15.37 7.08
CA CYS A 116 -27.18 -15.93 7.43
C CYS A 116 -26.73 -16.90 6.33
N ASP A 117 -25.92 -16.45 5.38
CA ASP A 117 -25.13 -17.33 4.50
C ASP A 117 -23.81 -17.72 5.17
N PHE A 118 -23.90 -18.28 6.39
CA PHE A 118 -22.75 -18.88 7.07
C PHE A 118 -22.78 -20.39 6.84
N VAL A 119 -21.93 -20.86 5.93
CA VAL A 119 -21.64 -22.29 5.79
C VAL A 119 -20.69 -22.69 6.91
N GLY A 120 -21.21 -23.36 7.94
CA GLY A 120 -20.40 -23.94 9.00
C GLY A 120 -19.42 -25.00 8.48
N PHE A 121 -18.33 -25.23 9.20
CA PHE A 121 -17.31 -26.25 8.88
C PHE A 121 -17.86 -27.69 8.88
N ASP A 122 -19.08 -27.91 9.39
CA ASP A 122 -19.77 -29.20 9.42
C ASP A 122 -20.88 -29.35 8.35
N ALA A 123 -21.12 -28.34 7.51
CA ALA A 123 -21.99 -28.48 6.32
C ALA A 123 -21.29 -29.22 5.15
N PHE A 124 -20.14 -29.83 5.43
CA PHE A 124 -19.34 -30.60 4.49
C PHE A 124 -19.71 -32.08 4.59
N VAL A 125 -20.90 -32.41 4.11
CA VAL A 125 -21.20 -33.80 3.75
C VAL A 125 -20.48 -34.07 2.43
N ASP A 126 -19.41 -34.87 2.51
CA ASP A 126 -18.78 -35.47 1.34
C ASP A 126 -19.76 -36.51 0.77
N THR A 127 -20.58 -36.09 -0.18
CA THR A 127 -21.36 -37.01 -1.02
C THR A 127 -20.47 -37.52 -2.15
N CYS A 128 -19.44 -38.25 -1.76
CA CYS A 128 -18.84 -39.25 -2.64
C CYS A 128 -19.27 -40.62 -2.12
N ALA A 129 -20.29 -41.22 -2.75
CA ALA A 129 -20.57 -42.64 -2.61
C ALA A 129 -20.58 -43.28 -4.01
N THR A 130 -19.46 -43.91 -4.37
CA THR A 130 -19.32 -45.37 -4.65
C THR A 130 -20.58 -46.05 -5.23
N ASP A 131 -20.64 -46.74 -6.39
CA ASP A 131 -19.63 -47.42 -7.22
C ASP A 131 -20.20 -47.80 -8.64
N ASP A 132 -19.34 -47.72 -9.69
CA ASP A 132 -19.08 -48.61 -10.87
C ASP A 132 -20.18 -48.94 -11.94
N ASP A 133 -20.00 -49.03 -13.28
CA ASP A 133 -18.89 -49.18 -14.26
C ASP A 133 -19.43 -48.77 -15.67
N ASN A 134 -18.85 -47.95 -16.55
CA ASN A 134 -17.48 -47.51 -16.79
C ASN A 134 -17.51 -46.01 -17.23
N GLY A 135 -17.09 -44.98 -16.49
CA GLY A 135 -16.69 -44.78 -15.10
C GLY A 135 -16.16 -43.33 -15.05
N ASP A 136 -16.81 -42.31 -14.49
CA ASP A 136 -18.07 -42.20 -13.75
C ASP A 136 -18.85 -40.97 -14.26
N GLY A 137 -20.17 -41.10 -14.34
CA GLY A 137 -21.08 -40.09 -14.87
C GLY A 137 -21.95 -39.44 -13.78
N CYS A 138 -22.06 -38.11 -13.81
CA CYS A 138 -23.10 -37.36 -13.09
C CYS A 138 -24.17 -36.92 -14.10
N GLY A 139 -25.33 -37.59 -14.06
CA GLY A 139 -26.56 -37.18 -14.75
C GLY A 139 -27.63 -36.72 -13.75
N PRO A 140 -28.65 -35.96 -14.18
CA PRO A 140 -29.43 -35.05 -13.34
C PRO A 140 -30.77 -35.63 -12.85
N ASP A 141 -31.36 -34.93 -11.87
CA ASP A 141 -32.73 -35.01 -11.33
C ASP A 141 -33.03 -36.10 -10.28
N ASP A 142 -33.19 -35.67 -9.03
CA ASP A 142 -34.48 -35.78 -8.32
C ASP A 142 -34.56 -34.74 -7.19
N GLY A 143 -35.75 -34.16 -7.03
CA GLY A 143 -36.06 -32.98 -6.21
C GLY A 143 -36.15 -33.20 -4.69
N PRO A 144 -36.50 -32.14 -3.95
CA PRO A 144 -36.11 -31.91 -2.56
C PRO A 144 -37.02 -32.65 -1.57
N THR A 145 -36.43 -33.21 -0.51
CA THR A 145 -37.15 -33.50 0.72
C THR A 145 -36.68 -32.55 1.80
N ASP A 146 -37.61 -31.71 2.22
CA ASP A 146 -37.57 -30.94 3.46
C ASP A 146 -37.17 -31.83 4.64
N ASP A 147 -36.07 -31.48 5.31
CA ASP A 147 -35.90 -31.77 6.73
C ASP A 147 -35.41 -30.50 7.41
N ASP A 148 -36.40 -29.78 7.94
CA ASP A 148 -36.26 -28.71 8.91
C ASP A 148 -35.58 -29.27 10.16
N GLY A 149 -34.26 -29.13 10.21
CA GLY A 149 -33.47 -29.61 11.34
C GLY A 149 -32.07 -29.03 11.32
N CYS A 150 -31.95 -27.70 11.33
CA CYS A 150 -30.69 -27.04 11.68
C CYS A 150 -30.20 -27.63 13.01
N PRO A 151 -29.02 -28.27 13.09
CA PRO A 151 -28.39 -28.46 14.37
C PRO A 151 -28.10 -27.06 14.91
N ASP A 152 -28.61 -26.76 16.11
CA ASP A 152 -28.21 -25.56 16.84
C ASP A 152 -26.68 -25.46 16.84
N PRO A 153 -26.10 -24.28 16.60
CA PRO A 153 -24.66 -24.11 16.66
C PRO A 153 -24.20 -24.49 18.07
N ILE A 154 -23.37 -25.53 18.15
CA ILE A 154 -22.64 -25.84 19.38
C ILE A 154 -21.83 -24.58 19.71
N THR A 155 -22.16 -23.95 20.82
CA THR A 155 -21.50 -22.75 21.34
C THR A 155 -20.11 -23.12 21.85
N ALA A 156 -19.17 -23.35 20.93
CA ALA A 156 -17.75 -23.25 21.23
C ALA A 156 -17.35 -21.78 21.02
N ASP A 157 -16.89 -21.14 22.08
CA ASP A 157 -16.38 -19.77 22.13
C ASP A 157 -15.07 -19.70 21.33
N HIS A 158 -15.14 -19.84 20.01
CA HIS A 158 -13.98 -19.90 19.14
C HIS A 158 -13.37 -18.51 19.00
N MET A 159 -12.24 -18.27 19.66
CA MET A 159 -11.52 -16.99 19.65
C MET A 159 -11.07 -16.54 18.23
N ILE A 160 -10.89 -17.46 17.28
CA ILE A 160 -10.54 -17.15 15.88
C ILE A 160 -11.79 -17.35 15.01
N SER A 161 -12.58 -16.29 14.84
CA SER A 161 -13.81 -16.26 14.05
C SER A 161 -13.63 -15.55 12.69
N PRO A 162 -14.59 -15.70 11.74
CA PRO A 162 -14.59 -14.91 10.50
C PRO A 162 -14.53 -13.40 10.76
N GLU A 163 -15.26 -12.89 11.76
CA GLU A 163 -15.26 -11.48 12.15
C GLU A 163 -13.87 -11.03 12.59
N PHE A 164 -13.17 -11.87 13.38
CA PHE A 164 -11.78 -11.60 13.77
C PHE A 164 -10.86 -11.54 12.55
N LEU A 165 -11.00 -12.44 11.57
CA LEU A 165 -10.24 -12.39 10.32
C LEU A 165 -10.51 -11.12 9.52
N HIS A 166 -11.76 -10.67 9.42
CA HIS A 166 -12.11 -9.39 8.81
C HIS A 166 -11.45 -8.21 9.53
N GLN A 167 -11.38 -8.26 10.86
CA GLN A 167 -10.66 -7.23 11.61
C GLN A 167 -9.15 -7.28 11.38
N LEU A 168 -8.53 -8.45 11.25
CA LEU A 168 -7.11 -8.56 10.90
C LEU A 168 -6.81 -7.96 9.52
N VAL A 169 -7.72 -8.09 8.55
CA VAL A 169 -7.61 -7.39 7.26
C VAL A 169 -7.62 -5.87 7.47
N ALA A 170 -8.48 -5.35 8.35
CA ALA A 170 -8.49 -3.94 8.70
C ALA A 170 -7.19 -3.50 9.39
N VAL A 171 -6.63 -4.33 10.30
CA VAL A 171 -5.30 -4.08 10.91
C VAL A 171 -4.23 -3.97 9.82
N LYS A 172 -4.20 -4.89 8.86
CA LYS A 172 -3.22 -4.84 7.75
C LYS A 172 -3.35 -3.55 6.93
N LYS A 173 -4.57 -3.15 6.56
CA LYS A 173 -4.83 -1.87 5.88
C LYS A 173 -4.38 -0.66 6.72
N LEU A 174 -4.58 -0.70 8.03
CA LEU A 174 -4.12 0.35 8.95
C LEU A 174 -2.60 0.42 9.04
N LEU A 175 -1.88 -0.72 8.97
CA LEU A 175 -0.42 -0.72 8.90
C LEU A 175 0.06 -0.01 7.62
N ASP A 176 -0.57 -0.33 6.49
CA ASP A 176 -0.24 0.28 5.19
C ASP A 176 -0.54 1.80 5.19
N LEU A 177 -1.65 2.22 5.80
CA LEU A 177 -2.05 3.63 5.88
C LEU A 177 -1.19 4.46 6.85
N THR A 178 -0.82 3.89 8.00
CA THR A 178 -0.13 4.63 9.08
C THR A 178 1.39 4.49 9.05
N GLY A 179 1.91 3.46 8.38
CA GLY A 179 3.33 3.11 8.40
C GLY A 179 3.87 2.74 9.79
N LEU A 180 3.00 2.47 10.76
CA LEU A 180 3.39 2.16 12.13
C LEU A 180 3.85 0.69 12.28
N PRO A 181 4.83 0.41 13.17
CA PRO A 181 5.13 -0.96 13.59
C PRO A 181 3.90 -1.61 14.22
N LEU A 182 3.64 -2.89 13.89
CA LEU A 182 2.48 -3.65 14.34
C LEU A 182 2.24 -3.56 15.85
N ILE A 183 3.28 -3.82 16.64
CA ILE A 183 3.17 -3.79 18.11
C ILE A 183 2.72 -2.43 18.68
N ARG A 184 2.97 -1.32 17.97
CA ARG A 184 2.48 0.02 18.37
C ARG A 184 1.03 0.21 17.99
N LEU A 185 0.62 -0.27 16.82
CA LEU A 185 -0.77 -0.21 16.35
C LEU A 185 -1.67 -1.07 17.23
N LEU A 186 -1.24 -2.28 17.60
CA LEU A 186 -2.01 -3.19 18.46
C LEU A 186 -2.37 -2.58 19.83
N ALA A 187 -1.60 -1.60 20.32
CA ALA A 187 -1.90 -0.87 21.55
C ALA A 187 -3.20 -0.04 21.46
N PHE A 188 -3.80 0.11 20.27
CA PHE A 188 -5.14 0.70 20.11
C PHE A 188 -6.21 -0.16 20.79
N TRP A 189 -6.08 -1.49 20.71
CA TRP A 189 -7.10 -2.43 21.16
C TRP A 189 -6.62 -3.34 22.31
N ALA A 190 -5.32 -3.65 22.37
CA ALA A 190 -4.70 -4.43 23.45
C ALA A 190 -3.86 -3.56 24.40
N ASP A 191 -3.49 -4.11 25.57
CA ASP A 191 -2.51 -3.50 26.45
C ASP A 191 -1.09 -3.54 25.85
N ILE A 192 -0.26 -2.55 26.18
CA ILE A 192 1.13 -2.48 25.71
C ILE A 192 1.84 -3.80 26.00
N SER A 193 2.47 -4.39 24.98
CA SER A 193 3.17 -5.67 25.15
C SER A 193 4.32 -5.57 26.15
N ILE A 194 4.33 -6.53 27.07
CA ILE A 194 5.32 -6.74 28.14
C ILE A 194 6.14 -8.03 27.92
N ALA A 195 5.79 -8.85 26.93
CA ALA A 195 6.40 -10.14 26.60
C ALA A 195 7.03 -10.13 25.19
N GLY A 196 7.90 -11.08 24.87
CA GLY A 196 8.67 -11.13 23.62
C GLY A 196 10.09 -10.59 23.76
N GLU A 197 10.92 -10.77 22.72
CA GLU A 197 12.35 -10.38 22.74
C GLU A 197 12.58 -8.86 22.93
N LYS A 198 11.66 -8.03 22.43
CA LYS A 198 11.78 -6.55 22.46
C LYS A 198 10.43 -5.88 22.73
N PRO A 199 9.82 -6.11 23.92
CA PRO A 199 8.46 -5.69 24.21
C PRO A 199 8.35 -4.16 24.18
N LEU A 200 7.21 -3.65 23.73
CA LEU A 200 7.00 -2.21 23.61
C LEU A 200 7.14 -1.51 24.97
N TYR A 201 6.72 -2.15 26.06
CA TYR A 201 6.87 -1.62 27.41
C TYR A 201 8.34 -1.39 27.77
N SER A 202 9.24 -2.34 27.47
CA SER A 202 10.66 -2.20 27.75
C SER A 202 11.30 -1.01 27.01
N LYS A 203 10.91 -0.80 25.74
CA LYS A 203 11.40 0.30 24.90
C LYS A 203 10.96 1.66 25.41
N LEU A 204 9.79 1.73 26.05
CA LEU A 204 9.22 2.98 26.56
C LEU A 204 9.69 3.29 27.98
N PHE A 205 9.65 2.31 28.89
CA PHE A 205 9.79 2.55 30.34
C PHE A 205 11.07 2.00 30.97
N LEU A 206 11.67 0.95 30.41
CA LEU A 206 12.84 0.27 31.02
C LEU A 206 14.19 0.81 30.53
N THR A 207 14.23 2.04 30.00
CA THR A 207 15.49 2.67 29.63
C THR A 207 16.26 3.11 30.89
N HIS A 208 17.60 3.03 30.85
CA HIS A 208 18.45 3.32 32.01
C HIS A 208 18.15 4.68 32.67
N ASN A 209 17.87 5.70 31.84
CA ASN A 209 17.61 7.06 32.32
C ASN A 209 16.27 7.18 33.07
N LEU A 210 15.23 6.47 32.64
CA LEU A 210 13.91 6.52 33.26
C LEU A 210 13.84 5.70 34.54
N LEU A 211 14.50 4.54 34.56
CA LEU A 211 14.60 3.69 35.75
C LEU A 211 15.42 4.32 36.87
N GLY A 212 16.32 5.26 36.53
CA GLY A 212 17.05 6.07 37.52
C GLY A 212 16.16 7.12 38.20
N ILE A 213 15.08 7.55 37.53
CA ILE A 213 14.11 8.51 38.06
C ILE A 213 13.08 7.77 38.91
N ASP A 214 12.52 6.67 38.39
CA ASP A 214 11.48 5.93 39.09
C ASP A 214 11.60 4.41 38.92
N LYS A 215 11.58 3.69 40.05
CA LYS A 215 11.73 2.24 40.10
C LYS A 215 10.39 1.50 40.02
N VAL A 216 9.26 2.19 40.15
CA VAL A 216 7.92 1.56 40.11
C VAL A 216 7.62 0.87 38.78
N PHE A 217 8.29 1.29 37.70
CA PHE A 217 8.15 0.72 36.36
C PHE A 217 8.91 -0.59 36.15
N LYS A 218 9.75 -1.02 37.10
CA LYS A 218 10.41 -2.34 37.06
C LYS A 218 9.41 -3.46 37.33
N PRO A 219 9.65 -4.68 36.81
CA PRO A 219 8.83 -5.82 37.18
C PRO A 219 9.02 -6.15 38.67
N ASP A 220 7.98 -6.68 39.30
CA ASP A 220 8.08 -7.29 40.62
C ASP A 220 8.79 -8.65 40.56
N ALA A 221 8.93 -9.32 41.71
CA ALA A 221 9.61 -10.62 41.81
C ALA A 221 8.97 -11.72 40.94
N HIS A 222 7.72 -11.53 40.50
CA HIS A 222 6.97 -12.47 39.67
C HIS A 222 6.91 -12.02 38.20
N GLY A 223 7.65 -10.97 37.82
CA GLY A 223 7.67 -10.47 36.44
C GLY A 223 6.49 -9.56 36.07
N ASN A 224 5.62 -9.20 37.02
CA ASN A 224 4.46 -8.35 36.74
C ASN A 224 4.82 -6.86 36.83
N TYR A 225 4.20 -6.04 35.98
CA TYR A 225 4.46 -4.60 35.90
C TYR A 225 3.29 -3.81 36.47
N LEU A 226 3.58 -2.72 37.20
CA LEU A 226 2.60 -1.76 37.71
C LEU A 226 1.49 -2.39 38.57
N THR A 227 1.87 -3.34 39.43
CA THR A 227 0.98 -4.02 40.40
C THR A 227 0.85 -3.29 41.73
N GLN A 228 1.73 -2.32 42.00
CA GLN A 228 1.74 -1.52 43.23
C GLN A 228 0.66 -0.45 43.20
N ALA A 229 0.04 -0.16 44.35
CA ALA A 229 -0.93 0.92 44.48
C ALA A 229 -0.21 2.29 44.43
N ALA A 230 -0.11 2.85 43.22
CA ALA A 230 0.50 4.15 42.95
C ALA A 230 -0.42 5.02 42.07
N LYS A 231 -0.21 6.34 42.06
CA LYS A 231 -1.01 7.29 41.26
C LYS A 231 -0.28 7.78 40.02
N ILE A 232 -1.00 8.10 38.94
CA ILE A 232 -0.40 8.62 37.71
C ILE A 232 0.23 9.99 37.98
N THR A 233 -0.44 10.82 38.80
CA THR A 233 0.01 12.16 39.20
C THR A 233 1.34 12.19 39.95
N GLU A 234 1.71 11.13 40.66
CA GLU A 234 2.96 11.02 41.42
C GLU A 234 4.17 10.67 40.51
N HIS A 235 3.90 10.11 39.33
CA HIS A 235 4.92 9.55 38.42
C HIS A 235 4.98 10.27 37.06
N LEU A 236 4.50 11.53 36.99
CA LEU A 236 4.43 12.33 35.77
C LEU A 236 5.75 12.46 35.00
N PRO A 237 6.93 12.69 35.62
CA PRO A 237 8.17 12.89 34.87
C PRO A 237 8.55 11.71 33.96
N VAL A 238 8.36 10.47 34.45
CA VAL A 238 8.64 9.26 33.66
C VAL A 238 7.62 9.08 32.55
N LEU A 239 6.32 9.30 32.83
CA LEU A 239 5.25 9.20 31.84
C LEU A 239 5.41 10.25 30.73
N MET A 240 5.76 11.49 31.08
CA MET A 240 6.03 12.57 30.13
C MET A 240 7.18 12.20 29.19
N ALA A 241 8.28 11.69 29.73
CA ALA A 241 9.45 11.31 28.95
C ALA A 241 9.21 10.06 28.08
N ALA A 242 8.58 9.02 28.63
CA ALA A 242 8.30 7.77 27.92
C ALA A 242 7.26 7.94 26.80
N LEU A 243 6.15 8.61 27.09
CA LEU A 243 5.04 8.80 26.16
C LEU A 243 5.21 10.03 25.25
N ARG A 244 6.20 10.89 25.55
CA ARG A 244 6.43 12.20 24.91
C ARG A 244 5.20 13.09 24.99
N LEU A 245 4.68 13.27 26.20
CA LEU A 245 3.51 14.09 26.53
C LEU A 245 3.90 15.19 27.51
N LYS A 246 3.19 16.33 27.50
CA LYS A 246 3.28 17.34 28.57
C LYS A 246 2.40 16.94 29.75
N ALA A 247 2.66 17.52 30.93
CA ALA A 247 1.83 17.30 32.11
C ALA A 247 0.35 17.69 31.86
N ASP A 248 0.13 18.81 31.15
CA ASP A 248 -1.21 19.26 30.77
C ASP A 248 -1.91 18.27 29.83
N ASP A 249 -1.17 17.61 28.93
CA ASP A 249 -1.71 16.61 28.01
C ASP A 249 -2.18 15.36 28.77
N ILE A 250 -1.42 14.90 29.76
CA ILE A 250 -1.80 13.74 30.60
C ILE A 250 -3.06 14.09 31.40
N THR A 251 -3.09 15.28 32.02
CA THR A 251 -4.26 15.77 32.74
C THR A 251 -5.48 15.87 31.83
N ALA A 252 -5.32 16.34 30.58
CA ALA A 252 -6.39 16.42 29.61
C ALA A 252 -6.97 15.04 29.25
N ILE A 253 -6.13 14.02 29.00
CA ILE A 253 -6.60 12.66 28.70
C ILE A 253 -7.37 12.06 29.89
N LEU A 254 -6.88 12.27 31.12
CA LEU A 254 -7.57 11.82 32.33
C LEU A 254 -8.94 12.49 32.52
N ALA A 255 -9.12 13.70 31.97
CA ALA A 255 -10.36 14.46 32.06
C ALA A 255 -11.33 14.21 30.88
N PHE A 256 -11.01 13.33 29.93
CA PHE A 256 -11.90 13.07 28.79
C PHE A 256 -13.26 12.51 29.27
N PRO A 257 -14.40 13.11 28.87
CA PRO A 257 -15.72 12.77 29.44
C PRO A 257 -16.13 11.31 29.27
N PHE A 258 -15.65 10.66 28.22
CA PHE A 258 -15.96 9.28 27.87
C PHE A 258 -14.96 8.27 28.46
N LEU A 259 -13.79 8.71 28.92
CA LEU A 259 -12.80 7.88 29.60
C LEU A 259 -13.04 8.00 31.11
N LYS A 260 -13.78 7.06 31.71
CA LYS A 260 -13.90 6.94 33.18
C LYS A 260 -12.59 6.41 33.80
N LEU A 261 -11.46 7.03 33.50
CA LEU A 261 -10.14 6.59 33.97
C LEU A 261 -9.92 7.03 35.42
N THR A 262 -9.40 6.13 36.25
CA THR A 262 -8.96 6.46 37.60
C THR A 262 -7.51 6.94 37.59
N ASP A 263 -7.13 7.79 38.55
CA ASP A 263 -5.72 8.21 38.78
C ASP A 263 -4.90 7.08 39.44
N ALA A 264 -4.97 5.87 38.87
CA ALA A 264 -4.22 4.70 39.32
C ALA A 264 -3.16 4.33 38.27
N LEU A 265 -1.92 4.13 38.69
CA LEU A 265 -0.81 3.74 37.83
C LEU A 265 -0.90 2.23 37.54
N THR A 266 -1.69 1.85 36.55
CA THR A 266 -1.84 0.47 36.07
C THR A 266 -1.41 0.35 34.61
N LEU A 267 -1.03 -0.85 34.17
CA LEU A 267 -0.65 -1.10 32.77
C LEU A 267 -1.76 -0.69 31.79
N ARG A 268 -3.02 -0.96 32.14
CA ARG A 268 -4.19 -0.55 31.35
C ARG A 268 -4.29 0.96 31.20
N ASN A 269 -4.15 1.70 32.31
CA ASN A 269 -4.24 3.16 32.27
C ASN A 269 -3.07 3.80 31.50
N VAL A 270 -1.85 3.27 31.66
CA VAL A 270 -0.67 3.70 30.88
C VAL A 270 -0.84 3.39 29.39
N THR A 271 -1.43 2.24 29.04
CA THR A 271 -1.78 1.91 27.65
C THR A 271 -2.81 2.89 27.10
N VAL A 272 -3.82 3.29 27.89
CA VAL A 272 -4.77 4.33 27.46
C VAL A 272 -4.05 5.64 27.19
N LEU A 273 -3.17 6.11 28.08
CA LEU A 273 -2.38 7.32 27.79
C LEU A 273 -1.56 7.19 26.50
N TYR A 274 -0.93 6.03 26.28
CA TYR A 274 -0.16 5.77 25.07
C TYR A 274 -1.01 5.79 23.80
N ARG A 275 -2.17 5.09 23.76
CA ARG A 275 -2.98 4.97 22.54
C ARG A 275 -3.57 6.31 22.10
N TYR A 276 -4.01 7.15 23.03
CA TYR A 276 -4.49 8.51 22.71
C TYR A 276 -3.34 9.43 22.29
N SER A 277 -2.16 9.29 22.91
CA SER A 277 -0.95 10.01 22.45
C SER A 277 -0.53 9.60 21.03
N LEU A 278 -0.70 8.32 20.69
CA LEU A 278 -0.34 7.78 19.40
C LEU A 278 -1.34 8.26 18.33
N LEU A 279 -2.64 8.20 18.62
CA LEU A 279 -3.66 8.73 17.72
C LEU A 279 -3.48 10.23 17.45
N ALA A 280 -3.24 11.05 18.49
CA ALA A 280 -2.97 12.48 18.31
C ALA A 280 -1.76 12.75 17.39
N LYS A 281 -0.71 11.93 17.50
CA LYS A 281 0.48 12.02 16.64
C LYS A 281 0.18 11.63 15.19
N ILE A 282 -0.66 10.61 14.96
CA ILE A 282 -1.07 10.20 13.60
C ILE A 282 -1.89 11.31 12.94
N LEU A 283 -2.81 11.94 13.67
CA LEU A 283 -3.71 12.97 13.13
C LEU A 283 -3.08 14.37 13.09
N HIS A 284 -1.90 14.55 13.70
CA HIS A 284 -1.26 15.86 13.90
C HIS A 284 -2.14 16.87 14.66
N VAL A 285 -2.94 16.40 15.63
CA VAL A 285 -3.87 17.22 16.44
C VAL A 285 -3.37 17.36 17.89
N ARG A 286 -3.74 18.44 18.57
CA ARG A 286 -3.41 18.65 19.99
C ARG A 286 -4.29 17.75 20.88
N ILE A 287 -3.72 17.26 21.98
CA ILE A 287 -4.42 16.33 22.89
C ILE A 287 -5.78 16.86 23.39
N PRO A 288 -5.93 18.13 23.81
CA PRO A 288 -7.25 18.64 24.21
C PRO A 288 -8.31 18.62 23.10
N GLU A 289 -7.90 18.81 21.84
CA GLU A 289 -8.81 18.78 20.68
C GLU A 289 -9.23 17.34 20.32
N LEU A 290 -8.43 16.33 20.70
CA LEU A 290 -8.69 14.92 20.36
C LEU A 290 -10.01 14.39 20.93
N ALA A 291 -10.45 14.88 22.09
CA ALA A 291 -11.74 14.50 22.67
C ALA A 291 -12.90 14.89 21.76
N GLU A 292 -12.84 16.09 21.17
CA GLU A 292 -13.86 16.59 20.23
C GLU A 292 -13.77 15.85 18.90
N VAL A 293 -12.57 15.53 18.42
CA VAL A 293 -12.37 14.70 17.21
C VAL A 293 -13.07 13.34 17.38
N ILE A 294 -12.86 12.66 18.50
CA ILE A 294 -13.47 11.35 18.78
C ILE A 294 -14.99 11.47 18.96
N ALA A 295 -15.47 12.55 19.59
CA ALA A 295 -16.90 12.81 19.72
C ALA A 295 -17.58 13.01 18.35
N LEU A 296 -16.88 13.64 17.41
CA LEU A 296 -17.39 13.91 16.06
C LEU A 296 -17.34 12.68 15.15
N PHE A 297 -16.18 12.04 15.02
CA PHE A 297 -15.95 10.96 14.05
C PHE A 297 -16.23 9.55 14.60
N GLY A 298 -16.46 9.41 15.90
CA GLY A 298 -16.66 8.13 16.57
C GLY A 298 -15.38 7.59 17.21
N ASN A 299 -15.52 6.52 18.00
CA ASN A 299 -14.41 5.92 18.75
C ASN A 299 -13.60 4.92 17.89
N PRO A 300 -12.35 5.24 17.49
CA PRO A 300 -11.52 4.35 16.68
C PRO A 300 -11.05 3.10 17.45
N PHE A 301 -11.06 3.14 18.78
CA PHE A 301 -10.56 2.04 19.62
C PHE A 301 -11.60 0.94 19.86
N LYS A 302 -12.81 1.04 19.28
CA LYS A 302 -13.87 0.02 19.42
C LYS A 302 -13.53 -1.27 18.67
N SER A 303 -12.99 -1.15 17.46
CA SER A 303 -12.53 -2.29 16.65
C SER A 303 -11.57 -1.80 15.56
N ALA A 304 -10.84 -2.73 14.92
CA ALA A 304 -9.93 -2.36 13.83
C ALA A 304 -10.67 -1.72 12.63
N TYR A 305 -11.92 -2.14 12.39
CA TYR A 305 -12.76 -1.54 11.36
C TYR A 305 -13.12 -0.08 11.66
N HIS A 306 -13.48 0.24 12.91
CA HIS A 306 -13.83 1.61 13.30
C HIS A 306 -12.60 2.52 13.23
N ALA A 307 -11.41 2.04 13.58
CA ALA A 307 -10.17 2.78 13.38
C ALA A 307 -9.90 3.04 11.89
N LEU A 308 -10.14 2.06 11.03
CA LEU A 308 -9.97 2.21 9.59
C LEU A 308 -10.97 3.21 8.99
N ASP A 309 -12.26 3.13 9.34
CA ASP A 309 -13.28 4.11 8.93
C ASP A 309 -12.92 5.51 9.41
N PHE A 310 -12.50 5.64 10.67
CA PHE A 310 -12.10 6.91 11.27
C PHE A 310 -10.92 7.56 10.51
N LEU A 311 -9.83 6.82 10.28
CA LEU A 311 -8.66 7.38 9.57
C LEU A 311 -8.95 7.63 8.09
N THR A 312 -9.74 6.77 7.45
CA THR A 312 -10.16 6.97 6.05
C THR A 312 -11.01 8.23 5.93
N LEU A 313 -11.93 8.46 6.86
CA LEU A 313 -12.76 9.65 6.88
C LEU A 313 -11.97 10.92 7.20
N TRP A 314 -10.99 10.83 8.11
CA TRP A 314 -10.07 11.93 8.38
C TRP A 314 -9.32 12.33 7.10
N GLY A 315 -8.74 11.36 6.37
CA GLY A 315 -8.09 11.60 5.09
C GLY A 315 -9.03 12.24 4.07
N ARG A 316 -10.27 11.72 3.93
CA ARG A 316 -11.28 12.31 3.03
C ARG A 316 -11.66 13.75 3.39
N MET A 317 -11.68 14.09 4.68
CA MET A 317 -11.93 15.46 5.13
C MET A 317 -10.80 16.40 4.68
N GLU A 318 -9.55 15.98 4.87
CA GLU A 318 -8.37 16.74 4.44
C GLU A 318 -8.31 16.87 2.91
N ASP A 319 -8.57 15.79 2.17
CA ASP A 319 -8.62 15.77 0.70
C ASP A 319 -9.72 16.69 0.14
N ALA A 320 -10.86 16.78 0.83
CA ALA A 320 -11.95 17.70 0.51
C ALA A 320 -11.66 19.17 0.92
N GLY A 321 -10.49 19.45 1.52
CA GLY A 321 -10.06 20.79 1.92
C GLY A 321 -10.71 21.31 3.21
N PHE A 322 -11.36 20.45 4.00
CA PHE A 322 -11.96 20.83 5.28
C PHE A 322 -10.97 20.65 6.43
N THR A 323 -10.96 21.61 7.34
CA THR A 323 -10.25 21.47 8.62
C THR A 323 -11.17 20.88 9.69
N PHE A 324 -10.61 20.18 10.68
CA PHE A 324 -11.38 19.68 11.82
C PHE A 324 -12.21 20.77 12.50
N ARG A 325 -11.66 21.99 12.63
CA ARG A 325 -12.36 23.14 13.23
C ARG A 325 -13.61 23.52 12.46
N GLN A 326 -13.52 23.59 11.13
CA GLN A 326 -14.70 23.83 10.28
C GLN A 326 -15.72 22.71 10.43
N MET A 327 -15.27 21.46 10.49
CA MET A 327 -16.17 20.31 10.65
C MET A 327 -16.91 20.33 11.99
N ASN A 328 -16.20 20.63 13.07
CA ASN A 328 -16.75 20.74 14.41
C ASN A 328 -17.77 21.89 14.51
N TYR A 329 -17.47 23.04 13.89
CA TYR A 329 -18.41 24.16 13.81
C TYR A 329 -19.65 23.84 12.97
N LEU A 330 -19.48 23.20 11.82
CA LEU A 330 -20.57 22.82 10.92
C LEU A 330 -21.54 21.84 11.58
N ILE A 331 -21.01 20.75 12.14
CA ILE A 331 -21.80 19.60 12.60
C ILE A 331 -22.22 19.73 14.07
N VAL A 332 -21.28 20.07 14.96
CA VAL A 332 -21.54 20.14 16.41
C VAL A 332 -21.97 21.55 16.84
N GLY A 333 -21.57 22.58 16.07
CA GLY A 333 -21.81 23.98 16.44
C GLY A 333 -20.83 24.53 17.47
N HIS A 334 -19.75 23.78 17.77
CA HIS A 334 -18.69 24.24 18.66
C HIS A 334 -17.68 25.10 17.88
N ASP A 335 -17.38 26.29 18.38
CA ASP A 335 -16.46 27.24 17.74
C ASP A 335 -15.26 27.56 18.64
N ASP A 336 -14.08 27.76 18.05
CA ASP A 336 -12.86 28.05 18.80
C ASP A 336 -12.85 29.52 19.23
N SER A 337 -12.92 29.76 20.55
CA SER A 337 -12.89 31.13 21.11
C SER A 337 -11.66 31.96 20.71
N LEU A 338 -10.52 31.33 20.40
CA LEU A 338 -9.30 32.03 19.99
C LEU A 338 -9.27 32.33 18.48
N ARG A 339 -10.00 31.56 17.68
CA ARG A 339 -10.07 31.69 16.21
C ARG A 339 -11.49 31.34 15.75
N PRO A 340 -12.48 32.19 16.06
CA PRO A 340 -13.87 31.89 15.77
C PRO A 340 -14.12 31.87 14.26
N LEU A 341 -14.85 30.86 13.81
CA LEU A 341 -15.42 30.77 12.47
C LEU A 341 -16.78 31.46 12.39
N ALA A 342 -17.48 31.55 13.52
CA ALA A 342 -18.72 32.31 13.61
C ALA A 342 -18.46 33.79 13.32
N PRO A 343 -19.38 34.45 12.61
CA PRO A 343 -19.24 35.86 12.30
C PRO A 343 -19.15 36.68 13.59
N ALA A 344 -18.10 37.49 13.74
CA ALA A 344 -17.91 38.31 14.93
C ALA A 344 -19.11 39.26 15.12
N LYS A 345 -19.56 39.43 16.37
CA LYS A 345 -20.70 40.31 16.71
C LYS A 345 -20.58 41.71 16.08
N LYS A 346 -19.37 42.27 16.07
CA LYS A 346 -19.06 43.54 15.40
C LYS A 346 -19.41 43.51 13.91
N THR A 347 -18.97 42.48 13.19
CA THR A 347 -19.23 42.32 11.76
C THR A 347 -20.72 42.16 11.49
N ILE A 348 -21.43 41.36 12.29
CA ILE A 348 -22.89 41.20 12.19
C ILE A 348 -23.58 42.56 12.34
N LEU A 349 -23.24 43.33 13.38
CA LEU A 349 -23.82 44.65 13.63
C LEU A 349 -23.50 45.67 12.53
N GLN A 350 -22.27 45.71 12.00
CA GLN A 350 -21.88 46.62 10.91
C GLN A 350 -22.61 46.31 9.61
N ILE A 351 -22.73 45.04 9.24
CA ILE A 351 -23.47 44.64 8.03
C ILE A 351 -24.97 44.89 8.24
N SER A 352 -25.51 44.57 9.43
CA SER A 352 -26.92 44.79 9.74
C SER A 352 -27.29 46.27 9.69
N LYS A 353 -26.39 47.15 10.16
CA LYS A 353 -26.53 48.60 10.00
C LYS A 353 -26.47 49.01 8.52
N THR A 354 -25.53 48.47 7.74
CA THR A 354 -25.44 48.77 6.29
C THR A 354 -26.72 48.40 5.57
N LEU A 355 -27.29 47.24 5.90
CA LEU A 355 -28.60 46.80 5.40
C LEU A 355 -29.72 47.74 5.87
N TYR A 356 -29.79 48.06 7.17
CA TYR A 356 -30.78 48.99 7.72
C TYR A 356 -30.76 50.35 7.02
N ASP A 357 -29.58 50.98 6.92
CA ASP A 357 -29.41 52.29 6.31
C ASP A 357 -29.79 52.23 4.82
N GLY A 358 -29.31 51.22 4.09
CA GLY A 358 -29.62 51.06 2.67
C GLY A 358 -31.10 50.76 2.37
N LEU A 359 -31.75 49.92 3.19
CA LEU A 359 -33.19 49.63 3.07
C LEU A 359 -34.04 50.88 3.33
N ASN A 360 -33.69 51.68 4.33
CA ASN A 360 -34.39 52.94 4.61
C ASN A 360 -34.16 54.00 3.52
N VAL A 361 -32.97 54.05 2.91
CA VAL A 361 -32.70 54.89 1.73
C VAL A 361 -33.59 54.48 0.57
N ILE A 362 -33.74 53.17 0.30
CA ILE A 362 -34.64 52.67 -0.75
C ILE A 362 -36.09 53.07 -0.46
N ASP A 363 -36.56 52.93 0.77
CA ASP A 363 -37.93 53.31 1.15
C ASP A 363 -38.19 54.82 1.04
N ARG A 364 -37.19 55.63 1.36
CA ARG A 364 -37.27 57.10 1.24
C ARG A 364 -37.25 57.54 -0.23
N ASP A 365 -36.31 57.03 -1.03
CA ASP A 365 -36.07 57.49 -2.39
C ASP A 365 -37.13 56.95 -3.39
N HIS A 366 -37.87 55.91 -3.00
CA HIS A 366 -38.91 55.26 -3.80
C HIS A 366 -40.26 55.19 -3.07
N HIS A 367 -40.60 56.25 -2.34
CA HIS A 367 -41.84 56.35 -1.59
C HIS A 367 -43.07 56.08 -2.46
N ASP A 368 -44.09 55.43 -1.87
CA ASP A 368 -45.31 55.10 -2.60
C ASP A 368 -46.10 56.37 -2.94
N VAL A 369 -46.71 56.37 -4.12
CA VAL A 369 -47.61 57.46 -4.56
C VAL A 369 -49.02 57.29 -3.93
N LYS A 370 -49.30 56.10 -3.39
CA LYS A 370 -50.54 55.75 -2.71
C LYS A 370 -50.60 56.39 -1.32
N PRO A 371 -51.73 56.95 -0.86
CA PRO A 371 -51.97 57.13 0.57
C PRO A 371 -51.97 55.75 1.23
N ASP A 372 -51.44 55.66 2.45
CA ASP A 372 -51.30 54.39 3.15
C ASP A 372 -52.65 53.64 3.21
N LEU A 373 -52.68 52.39 2.78
CA LEU A 373 -53.93 51.61 2.69
C LEU A 373 -54.61 51.47 4.05
N MET A 374 -53.82 51.43 5.13
CA MET A 374 -54.32 51.43 6.50
C MET A 374 -55.00 52.76 6.86
N ASP A 375 -54.48 53.88 6.37
CA ASP A 375 -55.05 55.22 6.57
C ASP A 375 -56.37 55.39 5.82
N ILE A 376 -56.49 54.75 4.65
CA ILE A 376 -57.73 54.67 3.86
C ILE A 376 -58.76 53.74 4.53
N GLN A 377 -58.32 52.62 5.09
CA GLN A 377 -59.19 51.67 5.79
C GLN A 377 -59.67 52.24 7.13
N ALA A 378 -58.81 52.97 7.84
CA ALA A 378 -59.15 53.74 9.03
C ALA A 378 -60.10 54.88 8.70
N ARG A 379 -59.84 55.68 7.66
CA ARG A 379 -60.78 56.71 7.16
C ARG A 379 -62.09 56.12 6.67
N ALA A 380 -62.11 54.96 6.01
CA ALA A 380 -63.35 54.30 5.61
C ALA A 380 -64.17 53.83 6.83
N LEU A 381 -63.50 53.38 7.89
CA LEU A 381 -64.13 53.05 9.16
C LEU A 381 -64.66 54.29 9.91
N GLU A 382 -63.89 55.39 9.92
CA GLU A 382 -64.25 56.67 10.55
C GLU A 382 -65.33 57.44 9.79
N GLU A 383 -65.25 57.48 8.47
CA GLU A 383 -66.18 58.18 7.58
C GLU A 383 -67.40 57.32 7.19
N GLY A 384 -67.42 56.02 7.55
CA GLY A 384 -68.54 55.10 7.31
C GLY A 384 -68.82 54.78 5.83
N VAL A 385 -67.85 55.04 4.95
CA VAL A 385 -67.96 54.85 3.49
C VAL A 385 -67.37 53.50 3.10
N PRO A 386 -67.94 52.77 2.12
CA PRO A 386 -67.34 51.52 1.64
C PRO A 386 -65.90 51.76 1.19
N TYR A 387 -65.00 50.85 1.57
CA TYR A 387 -63.58 50.91 1.24
C TYR A 387 -63.32 51.07 -0.27
N GLN A 388 -64.14 50.43 -1.12
CA GLN A 388 -64.11 50.61 -2.57
C GLN A 388 -64.39 52.05 -3.02
N THR A 389 -65.20 52.82 -2.29
CA THR A 389 -65.60 54.20 -2.63
C THR A 389 -64.47 55.19 -2.36
N LEU A 390 -63.68 55.00 -1.29
CA LEU A 390 -62.48 55.81 -1.02
C LEU A 390 -61.32 55.49 -1.98
N ILE A 391 -61.17 54.24 -2.42
CA ILE A 391 -60.19 53.89 -3.45
C ILE A 391 -60.52 54.58 -4.78
N ALA A 392 -61.81 54.67 -5.12
CA ALA A 392 -62.26 55.37 -6.33
C ALA A 392 -62.00 56.89 -6.28
N SER A 393 -62.08 57.54 -5.11
CA SER A 393 -61.78 58.97 -4.99
C SER A 393 -60.27 59.26 -5.12
N ILE A 394 -59.39 58.37 -4.66
CA ILE A 394 -57.93 58.49 -4.80
C ILE A 394 -57.48 58.26 -6.25
N LEU A 395 -58.13 57.35 -6.98
CA LEU A 395 -57.93 57.18 -8.43
C LEU A 395 -58.40 58.40 -9.25
N HIS A 396 -59.11 59.35 -8.64
CA HIS A 396 -59.56 60.61 -9.22
C HIS A 396 -58.83 61.85 -8.68
N ASP A 397 -57.75 61.68 -7.89
CA ASP A 397 -56.90 62.76 -7.42
C ASP A 397 -56.07 63.33 -8.58
N GLU A 398 -56.51 64.46 -9.15
CA GLU A 398 -55.89 65.07 -10.33
C GLU A 398 -54.46 65.56 -10.08
N ASP A 399 -54.16 66.08 -8.89
CA ASP A 399 -52.81 66.55 -8.52
C ASP A 399 -51.81 65.38 -8.51
N LYS A 400 -52.23 64.20 -8.05
CA LYS A 400 -51.37 63.00 -8.04
C LYS A 400 -51.19 62.37 -9.42
N LYS A 401 -52.19 62.49 -10.32
CA LYS A 401 -52.05 62.05 -11.72
C LYS A 401 -51.07 62.90 -12.50
N GLU A 402 -50.99 64.20 -12.21
CA GLU A 402 -50.00 65.10 -12.81
C GLU A 402 -48.57 64.76 -12.38
N GLN A 403 -48.36 64.32 -11.14
CA GLN A 403 -47.04 63.88 -10.64
C GLN A 403 -46.53 62.59 -11.32
N ALA A 404 -47.44 61.74 -11.83
CA ALA A 404 -47.11 60.52 -12.56
C ALA A 404 -46.63 60.83 -14.00
N THR A 405 -45.48 61.50 -14.13
CA THR A 405 -44.91 61.91 -15.43
C THR A 405 -44.27 60.76 -16.19
N ALA A 406 -44.14 60.90 -17.51
CA ALA A 406 -43.43 59.95 -18.37
C ALA A 406 -41.97 59.78 -17.95
N GLU A 407 -41.32 60.87 -17.54
CA GLU A 407 -39.93 60.86 -17.10
C GLU A 407 -39.76 60.13 -15.76
N LEU A 408 -40.72 60.26 -14.85
CA LEU A 408 -40.73 59.50 -13.60
C LEU A 408 -40.83 57.99 -13.87
N ILE A 409 -41.70 57.57 -14.79
CA ILE A 409 -41.80 56.15 -15.18
C ILE A 409 -40.50 55.68 -15.81
N ARG A 410 -39.93 56.43 -16.76
CA ARG A 410 -38.65 56.09 -17.40
C ARG A 410 -37.55 55.91 -16.36
N THR A 411 -37.45 56.85 -15.41
CA THR A 411 -36.47 56.83 -14.33
C THR A 411 -36.66 55.62 -13.41
N LYS A 412 -37.89 55.36 -12.95
CA LYS A 412 -38.17 54.29 -11.97
C LYS A 412 -38.16 52.91 -12.62
N ALA A 413 -38.74 52.73 -13.81
CA ALA A 413 -38.74 51.46 -14.53
C ALA A 413 -37.34 51.08 -15.04
N GLY A 414 -36.52 52.06 -15.41
CA GLY A 414 -35.13 51.85 -15.84
C GLY A 414 -34.19 51.33 -14.75
N LEU A 415 -34.61 51.33 -13.47
CA LEU A 415 -33.84 50.71 -12.38
C LEU A 415 -33.92 49.18 -12.37
N LEU A 416 -34.92 48.61 -13.05
CA LEU A 416 -35.17 47.16 -13.08
C LEU A 416 -35.15 46.58 -14.50
N TYR A 417 -35.67 47.33 -15.47
CA TYR A 417 -35.85 46.85 -16.84
C TYR A 417 -34.86 47.51 -17.81
N GLU A 418 -34.51 46.77 -18.86
CA GLU A 418 -33.74 47.32 -19.98
C GLU A 418 -34.51 48.42 -20.72
N GLN A 419 -33.78 49.36 -21.33
CA GLN A 419 -34.37 50.53 -21.98
C GLN A 419 -35.45 50.19 -23.03
N ALA A 420 -35.28 49.10 -23.79
CA ALA A 420 -36.28 48.66 -24.77
C ALA A 420 -37.62 48.29 -24.12
N VAL A 421 -37.58 47.63 -22.96
CA VAL A 421 -38.77 47.25 -22.19
C VAL A 421 -39.39 48.47 -21.53
N VAL A 422 -38.57 49.40 -21.02
CA VAL A 422 -39.06 50.67 -20.44
C VAL A 422 -39.86 51.47 -21.46
N GLU A 423 -39.35 51.62 -22.69
CA GLU A 423 -40.08 52.34 -23.76
C GLU A 423 -41.32 51.56 -24.24
N GLN A 424 -41.31 50.22 -24.15
CA GLN A 424 -42.51 49.42 -24.41
C GLN A 424 -43.59 49.62 -23.33
N ILE A 425 -43.21 49.70 -22.06
CA ILE A 425 -44.11 50.04 -20.94
C ILE A 425 -44.66 51.45 -21.15
N LEU A 426 -43.78 52.43 -21.41
CA LEU A 426 -44.19 53.82 -21.60
C LEU A 426 -45.14 53.96 -22.79
N GLY A 427 -44.83 53.31 -23.91
CA GLY A 427 -45.68 53.32 -25.10
C GLY A 427 -47.05 52.69 -24.88
N LEU A 428 -47.17 51.73 -23.96
CA LEU A 428 -48.46 51.15 -23.56
C LEU A 428 -49.25 52.15 -22.70
N LEU A 429 -48.59 52.83 -21.77
CA LEU A 429 -49.21 53.77 -20.84
C LEU A 429 -49.62 55.10 -21.51
N GLU A 430 -48.87 55.55 -22.52
CA GLU A 430 -49.18 56.75 -23.31
C GLU A 430 -50.09 56.49 -24.52
N GLY A 431 -50.38 55.22 -24.82
CA GLY A 431 -51.18 54.86 -25.99
C GLY A 431 -50.48 55.14 -27.33
N THR A 432 -49.15 55.20 -27.35
CA THR A 432 -48.33 55.48 -28.55
C THR A 432 -47.79 54.21 -29.21
N THR A 433 -47.96 53.04 -28.59
CA THR A 433 -47.55 51.76 -29.18
C THR A 433 -48.29 51.47 -30.48
N VAL A 434 -47.55 51.13 -31.54
CA VAL A 434 -48.12 50.75 -32.83
C VAL A 434 -48.21 49.23 -32.94
N TYR A 435 -49.42 48.70 -32.93
CA TYR A 435 -49.74 47.28 -33.15
C TYR A 435 -49.99 47.02 -34.63
N THR A 436 -49.31 46.03 -35.20
CA THR A 436 -49.44 45.70 -36.62
C THR A 436 -49.90 44.26 -36.81
N THR A 437 -50.88 44.05 -37.70
CA THR A 437 -51.30 42.71 -38.11
C THR A 437 -51.60 42.63 -39.60
N ASN A 438 -51.63 41.42 -40.15
CA ASN A 438 -52.00 41.17 -41.52
C ASN A 438 -53.50 41.40 -41.75
N ALA A 439 -53.82 41.96 -42.91
CA ALA A 439 -55.15 42.35 -43.32
C ALA A 439 -55.45 41.89 -44.75
N PRO A 440 -56.73 41.77 -45.16
CA PRO A 440 -57.08 41.44 -46.53
C PRO A 440 -56.52 42.49 -47.51
N ALA A 441 -55.75 42.04 -48.50
CA ALA A 441 -55.17 42.89 -49.55
C ALA A 441 -56.22 43.28 -50.61
N ASN A 442 -55.88 44.26 -51.47
CA ASN A 442 -56.74 44.75 -52.56
C ASN A 442 -58.09 45.39 -52.12
N GLN A 443 -58.25 45.72 -50.85
CA GLN A 443 -59.40 46.50 -50.37
C GLN A 443 -59.20 48.00 -50.63
N THR A 444 -60.29 48.72 -50.90
CA THR A 444 -60.32 50.19 -50.95
C THR A 444 -60.94 50.70 -49.66
N ILE A 445 -60.12 50.84 -48.62
CA ILE A 445 -60.56 51.32 -47.31
C ILE A 445 -60.38 52.85 -47.28
N LYS A 446 -61.48 53.59 -47.13
CA LYS A 446 -61.43 55.04 -46.84
C LYS A 446 -61.74 55.24 -45.37
N ILE A 447 -60.79 55.77 -44.63
CA ILE A 447 -60.97 56.12 -43.22
C ILE A 447 -61.43 57.60 -43.20
N PRO A 448 -62.58 57.93 -42.59
CA PRO A 448 -63.07 59.32 -42.57
C PRO A 448 -62.09 60.26 -41.83
N ASP A 449 -61.65 61.34 -42.48
CA ASP A 449 -60.66 62.28 -41.92
C ASP A 449 -61.18 63.08 -40.68
N THR A 450 -62.49 63.04 -40.41
CA THR A 450 -63.13 63.77 -39.31
C THR A 450 -63.27 62.97 -38.01
N ASP A 451 -62.95 61.67 -37.99
CA ASP A 451 -63.10 60.79 -36.82
C ASP A 451 -61.78 60.60 -36.05
N THR A 452 -61.86 60.43 -34.72
CA THR A 452 -60.71 60.08 -33.86
C THR A 452 -60.01 58.80 -34.30
N LEU A 453 -60.73 57.91 -34.99
CA LEU A 453 -60.25 56.67 -35.58
C LEU A 453 -59.15 56.88 -36.64
N ALA A 454 -59.20 57.95 -37.45
CA ALA A 454 -58.22 58.22 -38.50
C ALA A 454 -56.81 58.48 -37.97
N ARG A 455 -56.70 58.92 -36.71
CA ARG A 455 -55.41 59.15 -36.03
C ARG A 455 -54.78 57.87 -35.50
N LYS A 456 -55.58 56.82 -35.28
CA LYS A 456 -55.14 55.57 -34.65
C LYS A 456 -55.05 54.40 -35.62
N LEU A 457 -55.91 54.34 -36.65
CA LEU A 457 -55.98 53.21 -37.58
C LEU A 457 -55.36 53.60 -38.93
N LYS A 458 -54.37 52.83 -39.38
CA LYS A 458 -53.75 52.98 -40.71
C LYS A 458 -53.80 51.65 -41.46
N TYR A 459 -54.34 51.69 -42.68
CA TYR A 459 -54.33 50.55 -43.59
C TYR A 459 -53.26 50.77 -44.67
N SER A 460 -52.29 49.87 -44.75
CA SER A 460 -51.29 49.86 -45.81
C SER A 460 -51.55 48.69 -46.74
N ASN A 461 -51.72 48.98 -48.03
CA ASN A 461 -52.02 47.98 -49.05
C ASN A 461 -50.96 48.05 -50.15
N GLN A 462 -50.09 47.05 -50.19
CA GLN A 462 -49.04 46.94 -51.20
C GLN A 462 -49.59 46.15 -52.39
N LYS A 463 -50.24 46.85 -53.30
CA LYS A 463 -50.87 46.27 -54.51
C LYS A 463 -49.84 45.74 -55.52
N ASP A 464 -48.61 46.28 -55.50
CA ASP A 464 -47.55 45.99 -56.48
C ASP A 464 -46.52 44.94 -56.00
N ALA A 465 -46.73 44.33 -54.84
CA ALA A 465 -45.86 43.26 -54.33
C ALA A 465 -46.13 41.93 -55.05
N VAL A 466 -45.09 41.09 -55.23
CA VAL A 466 -45.14 39.76 -55.88
C VAL A 466 -46.27 38.87 -55.33
N VAL A 467 -46.63 39.07 -54.06
CA VAL A 467 -47.88 38.59 -53.45
C VAL A 467 -48.55 39.82 -52.81
N PRO A 468 -49.82 40.14 -53.13
CA PRO A 468 -50.53 41.28 -52.53
C PRO A 468 -50.55 41.14 -51.00
N LYS A 469 -49.93 42.09 -50.31
CA LYS A 469 -49.87 42.13 -48.84
C LYS A 469 -50.52 43.41 -48.36
N ALA A 470 -51.35 43.28 -47.34
CA ALA A 470 -51.86 44.43 -46.63
C ALA A 470 -51.73 44.24 -45.12
N THR A 471 -51.51 45.34 -44.43
CA THR A 471 -51.37 45.39 -42.97
C THR A 471 -52.25 46.48 -42.41
N ILE A 472 -52.83 46.20 -41.25
CA ILE A 472 -53.47 47.20 -40.42
C ILE A 472 -52.51 47.54 -39.28
N GLN A 473 -52.30 48.83 -39.07
CA GLN A 473 -51.61 49.40 -37.94
C GLN A 473 -52.62 50.11 -37.05
N VAL A 474 -52.60 49.81 -35.76
CA VAL A 474 -53.38 50.51 -34.72
C VAL A 474 -52.41 51.11 -33.71
N THR A 475 -52.50 52.42 -33.50
CA THR A 475 -51.78 53.13 -32.44
C THR A 475 -52.64 53.17 -31.18
N GLY A 476 -52.16 52.58 -30.09
CA GLY A 476 -52.85 52.51 -28.79
C GLY A 476 -54.01 51.51 -28.74
N VAL A 477 -54.89 51.67 -27.75
CA VAL A 477 -56.10 50.88 -27.53
C VAL A 477 -57.33 51.62 -28.07
N LEU A 478 -58.07 50.99 -28.98
CA LEU A 478 -59.30 51.55 -29.54
C LEU A 478 -60.44 51.55 -28.52
N THR A 479 -61.27 52.61 -28.52
CA THR A 479 -62.56 52.63 -27.80
C THR A 479 -63.57 51.65 -28.41
N ASP A 480 -64.60 51.26 -27.66
CA ASP A 480 -65.64 50.37 -28.19
C ASP A 480 -66.37 50.98 -29.40
N SER A 481 -66.53 52.30 -29.39
CA SER A 481 -67.09 53.06 -30.52
C SER A 481 -66.15 53.03 -31.73
N GLU A 482 -64.85 53.32 -31.53
CA GLU A 482 -63.81 53.24 -32.58
C GLU A 482 -63.65 51.82 -33.13
N LYS A 483 -63.76 50.79 -32.28
CA LYS A 483 -63.67 49.39 -32.70
C LYS A 483 -64.87 48.99 -33.55
N THR A 484 -66.05 49.47 -33.21
CA THR A 484 -67.28 49.27 -33.99
C THR A 484 -67.18 49.99 -35.33
N GLN A 485 -66.71 51.24 -35.34
CA GLN A 485 -66.45 52.02 -36.55
C GLN A 485 -65.38 51.35 -37.43
N ALA A 486 -64.26 50.89 -36.85
CA ALA A 486 -63.18 50.21 -37.57
C ALA A 486 -63.64 48.92 -38.23
N LYS A 487 -64.50 48.13 -37.57
CA LYS A 487 -65.11 46.93 -38.16
C LYS A 487 -66.07 47.26 -39.30
N ALA A 488 -66.78 48.39 -39.22
CA ALA A 488 -67.73 48.83 -40.25
C ALA A 488 -67.06 49.36 -41.54
N LEU A 489 -65.74 49.61 -41.53
CA LEU A 489 -64.99 50.11 -42.71
C LEU A 489 -64.92 49.11 -43.88
N SER A 490 -65.17 47.81 -43.64
CA SER A 490 -65.23 46.78 -44.69
C SER A 490 -66.15 45.64 -44.31
N ALA A 491 -66.96 45.17 -45.25
CA ALA A 491 -67.79 43.98 -45.08
C ALA A 491 -67.01 42.64 -45.20
N HIS A 492 -65.68 42.69 -45.46
CA HIS A 492 -64.88 41.48 -45.64
C HIS A 492 -64.69 40.72 -44.31
N PRO A 493 -65.00 39.40 -44.20
CA PRO A 493 -64.94 38.67 -42.93
C PRO A 493 -63.57 38.74 -42.24
N LYS A 494 -62.48 38.57 -43.01
CA LYS A 494 -61.10 38.67 -42.50
C LYS A 494 -60.68 40.08 -42.06
N TRP A 495 -61.44 41.12 -42.37
CA TRP A 495 -61.16 42.49 -41.90
C TRP A 495 -61.54 42.64 -40.43
N ALA A 496 -62.77 42.24 -40.06
CA ALA A 496 -63.21 42.27 -38.67
C ALA A 496 -62.32 41.40 -37.77
N GLU A 497 -61.92 40.22 -38.26
CA GLU A 497 -60.95 39.35 -37.58
C GLU A 497 -59.57 40.01 -37.41
N ALA A 498 -59.10 40.80 -38.40
CA ALA A 498 -57.84 41.52 -38.30
C ALA A 498 -57.90 42.64 -37.24
N ILE A 499 -59.03 43.38 -37.15
CA ILE A 499 -59.25 44.35 -36.07
C ILE A 499 -59.27 43.65 -34.70
N ASP A 500 -59.96 42.50 -34.57
CA ASP A 500 -59.96 41.75 -33.31
C ASP A 500 -58.58 41.17 -32.94
N ARG A 501 -57.80 40.70 -33.93
CA ARG A 501 -56.44 40.19 -33.71
C ARG A 501 -55.49 41.29 -33.27
N VAL A 502 -55.53 42.46 -33.90
CA VAL A 502 -54.69 43.60 -33.49
C VAL A 502 -55.09 44.09 -32.09
N SER A 503 -56.39 44.07 -31.75
CA SER A 503 -56.86 44.36 -30.39
C SER A 503 -56.43 43.33 -29.34
N LYS A 504 -56.10 42.08 -29.71
CA LYS A 504 -55.57 41.07 -28.77
C LYS A 504 -54.07 41.26 -28.50
N GLN A 505 -53.33 41.91 -29.40
CA GLN A 505 -51.88 42.15 -29.22
C GLN A 505 -51.57 43.06 -28.02
N THR A 506 -52.48 43.96 -27.64
CA THR A 506 -52.35 44.80 -26.43
C THR A 506 -52.27 43.95 -25.16
N LYS A 507 -53.08 42.90 -25.05
CA LYS A 507 -53.05 41.95 -23.94
C LYS A 507 -51.79 41.09 -23.92
N ASN A 508 -51.23 40.75 -25.08
CA ASN A 508 -49.95 40.04 -25.15
C ASN A 508 -48.79 40.89 -24.61
N VAL A 509 -48.78 42.20 -24.90
CA VAL A 509 -47.77 43.10 -24.33
C VAL A 509 -47.87 43.14 -22.80
N PHE A 510 -49.08 43.24 -22.25
CA PHE A 510 -49.28 43.15 -20.79
C PHE A 510 -48.77 41.82 -20.23
N ASN A 511 -49.16 40.69 -20.82
CA ASN A 511 -48.77 39.36 -20.33
C ASN A 511 -47.27 39.08 -20.44
N ASN A 512 -46.58 39.67 -21.41
CA ASN A 512 -45.15 39.44 -21.59
C ASN A 512 -44.28 40.36 -20.74
N VAL A 513 -44.74 41.59 -20.49
CA VAL A 513 -43.91 42.65 -19.87
C VAL A 513 -44.31 42.94 -18.42
N LEU A 514 -45.61 42.99 -18.13
CA LEU A 514 -46.14 43.50 -16.87
C LEU A 514 -46.63 42.42 -15.91
N PHE A 515 -46.72 41.15 -16.34
CA PHE A 515 -47.35 40.08 -15.57
C PHE A 515 -46.75 39.86 -14.18
N GLY A 516 -45.45 40.10 -14.01
CA GLY A 516 -44.72 39.87 -12.77
C GLY A 516 -44.86 40.99 -11.73
N ILE A 517 -45.45 42.13 -12.10
CA ILE A 517 -45.64 43.28 -11.20
C ILE A 517 -46.94 43.13 -10.39
N PHE A 518 -47.97 42.54 -10.99
CA PHE A 518 -49.32 42.43 -10.41
C PHE A 518 -49.54 41.04 -9.81
N SER A 519 -50.14 40.98 -8.62
CA SER A 519 -50.56 39.71 -8.02
C SER A 519 -51.65 39.05 -8.85
N ASP A 520 -51.84 37.73 -8.70
CA ASP A 520 -52.90 37.02 -9.44
C ASP A 520 -54.30 37.60 -9.16
N LYS A 521 -54.53 38.16 -7.96
CA LYS A 521 -55.80 38.80 -7.58
C LYS A 521 -55.99 40.17 -8.23
N ASP A 522 -54.91 40.90 -8.47
CA ASP A 522 -54.95 42.25 -9.04
C ASP A 522 -54.86 42.25 -10.57
N ARG A 523 -54.53 41.10 -11.18
CA ARG A 523 -54.21 41.00 -12.61
C ARG A 523 -55.38 41.41 -13.51
N ASP A 524 -56.59 40.95 -13.24
CA ASP A 524 -57.76 41.28 -14.06
C ASP A 524 -58.13 42.76 -13.96
N ASP A 525 -58.02 43.34 -12.77
CA ASP A 525 -58.21 44.78 -12.55
C ASP A 525 -57.10 45.60 -13.21
N ALA A 526 -55.86 45.15 -13.17
CA ALA A 526 -54.74 45.81 -13.85
C ALA A 526 -54.90 45.80 -15.36
N ILE A 527 -55.34 44.66 -15.94
CA ILE A 527 -55.68 44.56 -17.37
C ILE A 527 -56.78 45.56 -17.72
N LYS A 528 -57.83 45.66 -16.90
CA LYS A 528 -58.96 46.58 -17.13
C LYS A 528 -58.53 48.05 -17.10
N ASN A 529 -57.68 48.44 -16.16
CA ASN A 529 -57.27 49.84 -15.97
C ASN A 529 -56.14 50.26 -16.92
N LEU A 530 -55.13 49.42 -17.13
CA LEU A 530 -53.98 49.75 -17.99
C LEU A 530 -54.28 49.59 -19.48
N LEU A 531 -55.19 48.68 -19.85
CA LEU A 531 -55.67 48.54 -21.22
C LEU A 531 -57.01 49.26 -21.45
N ALA A 532 -57.35 50.23 -20.61
CA ALA A 532 -58.48 51.12 -20.87
C ALA A 532 -58.30 51.82 -22.24
N PRO A 533 -59.38 52.15 -22.97
CA PRO A 533 -59.28 52.82 -24.26
C PRO A 533 -58.45 54.10 -24.20
N ASP A 534 -57.57 54.31 -25.17
CA ASP A 534 -56.71 55.49 -25.19
C ASP A 534 -57.46 56.71 -25.73
N ILE A 535 -57.37 57.85 -25.06
CA ILE A 535 -57.86 59.13 -25.57
C ILE A 535 -56.72 60.13 -25.41
N ASN A 536 -56.19 60.64 -26.53
CA ASN A 536 -55.06 61.57 -26.56
C ASN A 536 -55.53 62.90 -27.17
N LEU A 537 -56.12 63.77 -26.34
CA LEU A 537 -56.51 65.14 -26.71
C LEU A 537 -55.44 66.12 -26.22
N LEU A 538 -55.09 67.11 -27.07
CA LEU A 538 -54.27 68.26 -26.68
C LEU A 538 -55.19 69.28 -25.97
N PRO A 539 -54.73 69.93 -24.89
CA PRO A 539 -55.55 70.89 -24.17
C PRO A 539 -56.04 72.03 -25.07
N ASP A 540 -57.36 72.30 -25.04
CA ASP A 540 -57.95 73.41 -25.80
C ASP A 540 -57.43 74.76 -25.25
N PRO A 541 -56.69 75.55 -26.05
CA PRO A 541 -56.17 76.85 -25.60
C PRO A 541 -57.26 77.85 -25.19
N LYS A 542 -58.53 77.61 -25.54
CA LYS A 542 -59.67 78.49 -25.26
C LYS A 542 -60.50 78.07 -24.04
N ASN A 543 -60.27 76.90 -23.46
CA ASN A 543 -60.99 76.46 -22.26
C ASN A 543 -60.11 75.60 -21.33
N PRO A 544 -59.32 76.24 -20.45
CA PRO A 544 -58.43 75.54 -19.51
C PRO A 544 -59.15 74.69 -18.46
N SER A 545 -60.49 74.74 -18.39
CA SER A 545 -61.30 74.04 -17.39
C SER A 545 -62.11 72.87 -17.96
N ALA A 546 -61.97 72.57 -19.26
CA ALA A 546 -62.48 71.32 -19.80
C ALA A 546 -61.60 70.17 -19.25
N THR A 547 -62.20 69.22 -18.53
CA THR A 547 -61.55 67.96 -18.16
C THR A 547 -61.26 67.18 -19.44
N ASP A 548 -60.15 67.49 -20.10
CA ASP A 548 -59.71 66.75 -21.27
C ASP A 548 -59.50 65.29 -20.86
N ALA A 549 -60.23 64.40 -21.54
CA ALA A 549 -60.33 62.98 -21.24
C ALA A 549 -59.03 62.20 -21.52
N ASN A 550 -57.85 62.77 -21.27
CA ASN A 550 -56.57 62.12 -21.49
C ASN A 550 -56.39 60.95 -20.53
N THR A 551 -56.31 59.74 -21.06
CA THR A 551 -56.20 58.52 -20.26
C THR A 551 -54.77 58.21 -19.81
N ALA A 552 -53.75 58.81 -20.42
CA ALA A 552 -52.36 58.52 -20.12
C ALA A 552 -51.94 58.86 -18.67
N PRO A 553 -52.27 60.03 -18.08
CA PRO A 553 -51.96 60.33 -16.69
C PRO A 553 -52.53 59.31 -15.70
N ALA A 554 -53.78 58.87 -15.92
CA ALA A 554 -54.44 57.87 -15.07
C ALA A 554 -53.76 56.49 -15.17
N LYS A 555 -53.37 56.07 -16.37
CA LYS A 555 -52.62 54.81 -16.58
C LYS A 555 -51.24 54.83 -15.93
N ARG A 556 -50.51 55.94 -16.06
CA ARG A 556 -49.19 56.14 -15.44
C ARG A 556 -49.27 56.09 -13.91
N PHE A 557 -50.25 56.78 -13.33
CA PHE A 557 -50.51 56.76 -11.90
C PHE A 557 -50.86 55.35 -11.40
N TYR A 558 -51.75 54.65 -12.11
CA TYR A 558 -52.13 53.27 -11.76
C TYR A 558 -50.93 52.32 -11.81
N PHE A 559 -50.08 52.42 -12.85
CA PHE A 559 -48.85 51.63 -12.94
C PHE A 559 -47.92 51.89 -11.75
N LEU A 560 -47.63 53.16 -11.44
CA LEU A 560 -46.74 53.52 -10.33
C LEU A 560 -47.26 53.04 -8.96
N MET A 561 -48.57 53.01 -8.76
CA MET A 561 -49.19 52.54 -7.50
C MET A 561 -48.83 51.08 -7.16
N PHE A 562 -48.63 50.23 -8.17
CA PHE A 562 -48.22 48.83 -7.98
C PHE A 562 -46.73 48.63 -8.23
N PHE A 563 -46.16 49.39 -9.16
CA PHE A 563 -44.76 49.25 -9.53
C PHE A 563 -43.80 49.75 -8.47
N LEU A 564 -44.10 50.82 -7.73
CA LEU A 564 -43.19 51.34 -6.70
C LEU A 564 -43.02 50.40 -5.49
N PRO A 565 -44.09 49.81 -4.92
CA PRO A 565 -43.94 48.74 -3.91
C PRO A 565 -43.13 47.54 -4.43
N PHE A 566 -43.40 47.13 -5.68
CA PHE A 566 -42.68 46.04 -6.34
C PHE A 566 -41.19 46.37 -6.54
N LEU A 567 -40.88 47.58 -7.01
CA LEU A 567 -39.54 48.08 -7.22
C LEU A 567 -38.77 48.13 -5.90
N ARG A 568 -39.35 48.69 -4.83
CA ARG A 568 -38.74 48.74 -3.50
C ARG A 568 -38.38 47.34 -3.01
N ARG A 569 -39.29 46.38 -3.14
CA ARG A 569 -39.04 44.99 -2.75
C ARG A 569 -37.89 44.38 -3.55
N ARG A 570 -37.85 44.57 -4.87
CA ARG A 570 -36.76 44.05 -5.72
C ARG A 570 -35.41 44.71 -5.43
N LEU A 571 -35.38 46.02 -5.22
CA LEU A 571 -34.16 46.75 -4.84
C LEU A 571 -33.67 46.32 -3.45
N ALA A 572 -34.58 46.13 -2.49
CA ALA A 572 -34.26 45.64 -1.15
C ALA A 572 -33.62 44.25 -1.20
N GLN A 573 -34.22 43.31 -1.94
CA GLN A 573 -33.67 41.96 -2.12
C GLN A 573 -32.30 41.98 -2.80
N ARG A 574 -32.14 42.81 -3.85
CA ARG A 574 -30.86 42.97 -4.53
C ARG A 574 -29.78 43.53 -3.60
N LEU A 575 -30.10 44.57 -2.83
CA LEU A 575 -29.18 45.14 -1.83
C LEU A 575 -28.77 44.08 -0.80
N ILE A 576 -29.73 43.32 -0.28
CA ILE A 576 -29.45 42.26 0.71
C ILE A 576 -28.53 41.19 0.11
N VAL A 577 -28.84 40.71 -1.10
CA VAL A 577 -28.04 39.70 -1.81
C VAL A 577 -26.64 40.22 -2.09
N ASP A 578 -26.49 41.40 -2.71
CA ASP A 578 -25.19 41.97 -3.07
C ASP A 578 -24.31 42.24 -1.83
N THR A 579 -24.93 42.66 -0.72
CA THR A 579 -24.20 42.90 0.53
C THR A 579 -23.72 41.59 1.17
N LEU A 580 -24.59 40.57 1.22
CA LEU A 580 -24.27 39.30 1.87
C LEU A 580 -23.38 38.40 0.99
N SER A 581 -23.56 38.40 -0.33
CA SER A 581 -22.70 37.66 -1.25
C SER A 581 -21.25 38.13 -1.13
N GLY A 582 -21.03 39.45 -1.10
CA GLY A 582 -19.72 40.05 -0.87
C GLY A 582 -19.15 39.77 0.52
N ALA A 583 -19.99 39.80 1.57
CA ALA A 583 -19.54 39.56 2.94
C ALA A 583 -19.15 38.10 3.22
N PHE A 584 -19.83 37.14 2.59
CA PHE A 584 -19.63 35.70 2.82
C PHE A 584 -18.89 34.98 1.68
N GLY A 585 -18.50 35.69 0.62
CA GLY A 585 -17.77 35.14 -0.52
C GLY A 585 -18.59 34.11 -1.30
N LEU A 586 -19.87 34.40 -1.53
CA LEU A 586 -20.80 33.56 -2.29
C LEU A 586 -21.19 34.25 -3.61
N ALA A 587 -21.61 33.47 -4.60
CA ALA A 587 -22.21 34.02 -5.80
C ALA A 587 -23.63 34.57 -5.53
N ASN A 588 -24.03 35.62 -6.24
CA ASN A 588 -25.31 36.31 -6.00
C ASN A 588 -26.54 35.41 -6.16
N ASP A 589 -26.52 34.52 -7.15
CA ASP A 589 -27.57 33.53 -7.41
C ASP A 589 -27.68 32.50 -6.28
N ILE A 590 -26.55 31.97 -5.79
CA ILE A 590 -26.49 31.07 -4.63
C ILE A 590 -26.99 31.79 -3.38
N THR A 591 -26.52 33.01 -3.10
CA THR A 591 -26.96 33.80 -1.94
C THR A 591 -28.46 34.07 -2.01
N SER A 592 -28.99 34.41 -3.19
CA SER A 592 -30.42 34.59 -3.37
C SER A 592 -31.20 33.32 -3.03
N LEU A 593 -30.84 32.17 -3.63
CA LEU A 593 -31.49 30.88 -3.37
C LEU A 593 -31.44 30.51 -1.88
N LEU A 594 -30.28 30.69 -1.24
CA LEU A 594 -30.12 30.39 0.18
C LEU A 594 -31.06 31.23 1.04
N LEU A 595 -31.18 32.51 0.75
CA LEU A 595 -32.00 33.42 1.56
C LEU A 595 -33.50 33.28 1.29
N SER A 596 -33.91 32.95 0.07
CA SER A 596 -35.32 32.83 -0.31
C SER A 596 -35.93 31.48 0.04
N ASP A 597 -35.23 30.37 -0.26
CA ASP A 597 -35.86 29.05 -0.35
C ASP A 597 -35.21 27.98 0.53
N VAL A 598 -33.96 28.16 0.96
CA VAL A 598 -33.22 27.12 1.71
C VAL A 598 -33.13 27.43 3.20
N LEU A 599 -32.64 28.61 3.57
CA LEU A 599 -32.36 28.96 4.96
C LEU A 599 -33.61 29.52 5.64
N VAL A 600 -33.98 28.89 6.75
CA VAL A 600 -35.16 29.24 7.55
C VAL A 600 -34.72 29.64 8.95
N VAL A 601 -35.26 30.74 9.47
CA VAL A 601 -34.83 31.34 10.75
C VAL A 601 -36.01 31.78 11.61
N GLY A 602 -35.74 32.03 12.89
CA GLY A 602 -36.70 32.53 13.86
C GLY A 602 -37.50 31.43 14.56
N THR A 603 -38.14 31.79 15.67
CA THR A 603 -39.03 30.89 16.43
C THR A 603 -40.28 30.52 15.64
N THR A 604 -40.73 31.42 14.76
CA THR A 604 -41.74 31.13 13.73
C THR A 604 -40.98 30.97 12.41
N PRO A 605 -40.94 29.76 11.81
CA PRO A 605 -40.16 29.50 10.61
C PRO A 605 -40.49 30.48 9.48
N GLN A 606 -39.52 31.30 9.09
CA GLN A 606 -39.61 32.20 7.94
C GLN A 606 -38.31 32.17 7.12
N PRO A 607 -38.37 32.44 5.80
CA PRO A 607 -37.16 32.58 4.98
C PRO A 607 -36.20 33.63 5.55
N ALA A 608 -34.90 33.38 5.45
CA ALA A 608 -33.87 34.32 5.90
C ALA A 608 -34.01 35.70 5.24
N MET A 609 -34.40 35.76 3.96
CA MET A 609 -34.70 37.02 3.27
C MET A 609 -35.75 37.85 3.99
N SER A 610 -36.86 37.23 4.42
CA SER A 610 -37.96 37.91 5.12
C SER A 610 -37.54 38.44 6.49
N ALA A 611 -36.64 37.76 7.18
CA ALA A 611 -36.08 38.23 8.45
C ALA A 611 -35.21 39.48 8.24
N LEU A 612 -34.42 39.50 7.17
CA LEU A 612 -33.54 40.63 6.83
C LEU A 612 -34.31 41.84 6.30
N GLU A 613 -35.37 41.64 5.51
CA GLU A 613 -36.24 42.74 5.03
C GLU A 613 -36.89 43.50 6.21
N LYS A 614 -37.26 42.79 7.29
CA LYS A 614 -37.89 43.35 8.50
C LYS A 614 -36.95 44.17 9.40
N ILE A 615 -35.64 44.17 9.13
CA ILE A 615 -34.67 44.95 9.92
C ILE A 615 -35.04 46.44 9.96
N LYS A 616 -35.64 46.97 8.89
CA LYS A 616 -36.06 48.37 8.78
C LYS A 616 -37.26 48.74 9.67
N ASP A 617 -38.12 47.78 10.02
CA ASP A 617 -39.42 48.02 10.66
C ASP A 617 -39.33 48.35 12.16
N LYS A 618 -38.13 48.28 12.76
CA LYS A 618 -37.89 48.69 14.14
C LYS A 618 -36.71 49.65 14.21
N PRO A 619 -36.94 50.94 14.48
CA PRO A 619 -35.87 51.90 14.59
C PRO A 619 -34.96 51.57 15.79
N PRO A 620 -33.65 51.87 15.70
CA PRO A 620 -32.67 51.81 16.79
C PRO A 620 -33.05 52.61 18.05
N ALA A 621 -34.01 53.52 17.89
CA ALA A 621 -34.35 54.55 18.83
C ALA A 621 -35.84 54.43 19.19
N SER A 622 -36.14 54.55 20.48
CA SER A 622 -37.47 55.03 20.87
C SER A 622 -37.55 56.53 20.52
N ALA A 623 -38.75 57.08 20.37
CA ALA A 623 -38.92 58.51 20.03
C ALA A 623 -38.24 59.47 21.04
N SER A 624 -37.80 58.97 22.19
CA SER A 624 -37.13 59.71 23.25
C SER A 624 -35.76 59.14 23.65
N GLY A 625 -35.16 58.15 22.97
CA GLY A 625 -33.90 57.56 23.44
C GLY A 625 -33.24 56.60 22.44
N TRP A 626 -31.97 56.25 22.68
CA TRP A 626 -31.16 55.37 21.84
C TRP A 626 -30.45 54.29 22.66
N ALA A 627 -30.44 53.05 22.18
CA ALA A 627 -29.71 51.94 22.79
C ALA A 627 -28.99 51.12 21.71
N GLY A 628 -27.73 50.76 21.96
CA GLY A 628 -26.94 49.96 21.03
C GLY A 628 -25.47 49.88 21.43
N TYR A 629 -24.60 49.60 20.46
CA TYR A 629 -23.16 49.52 20.65
C TYR A 629 -22.45 50.73 20.05
N LEU A 630 -21.50 51.30 20.79
CA LEU A 630 -20.54 52.29 20.34
C LEU A 630 -19.23 51.60 19.95
N ILE A 631 -18.67 51.97 18.79
CA ILE A 631 -17.32 51.59 18.34
C ILE A 631 -16.44 52.85 18.27
N PRO A 632 -15.47 53.00 19.19
CA PRO A 632 -14.51 54.10 19.16
C PRO A 632 -13.60 54.04 17.92
N SER A 633 -13.22 55.21 17.43
CA SER A 633 -12.32 55.37 16.28
C SER A 633 -10.83 55.27 16.64
N ALA A 634 -10.45 55.57 17.89
CA ALA A 634 -9.07 55.59 18.35
C ALA A 634 -8.95 55.07 19.79
N ASP A 635 -7.75 54.63 20.18
CA ASP A 635 -7.41 54.34 21.57
C ASP A 635 -7.23 55.66 22.32
N ALA A 636 -8.27 56.10 23.04
CA ALA A 636 -8.28 57.42 23.66
C ALA A 636 -9.18 57.50 24.90
N GLU A 637 -9.04 58.61 25.61
CA GLU A 637 -9.95 59.05 26.66
C GLU A 637 -11.07 59.87 26.01
N TYR A 638 -12.30 59.36 26.08
CA TYR A 638 -13.50 59.96 25.49
C TYR A 638 -14.30 60.71 26.56
N ALA A 639 -14.75 61.91 26.22
CA ALA A 639 -15.77 62.65 26.95
C ALA A 639 -16.97 62.89 26.03
N PHE A 640 -18.17 62.69 26.56
CA PHE A 640 -19.42 62.88 25.83
C PHE A 640 -20.00 64.26 26.14
N VAL A 641 -20.58 64.87 25.12
CA VAL A 641 -21.12 66.23 25.14
C VAL A 641 -22.55 66.18 24.60
N ALA A 642 -23.45 66.87 25.27
CA ALA A 642 -24.86 66.89 24.96
C ALA A 642 -25.42 68.31 25.14
N ILE A 643 -26.29 68.75 24.24
CA ILE A 643 -26.90 70.09 24.27
C ILE A 643 -28.29 69.99 24.91
N GLY A 644 -28.63 70.86 25.86
CA GLY A 644 -29.94 70.86 26.52
C GLY A 644 -30.15 72.03 27.48
N ASP A 645 -31.37 72.55 27.53
CA ASP A 645 -31.77 73.68 28.40
C ASP A 645 -31.68 73.33 29.90
N THR A 646 -31.80 72.05 30.23
CA THR A 646 -31.63 71.48 31.58
C THR A 646 -30.56 70.39 31.57
N GLN A 647 -30.02 70.05 32.75
CA GLN A 647 -29.01 69.00 32.87
C GLN A 647 -29.52 67.68 32.28
N PRO A 648 -28.84 67.13 31.25
CA PRO A 648 -29.22 65.86 30.65
C PRO A 648 -29.15 64.70 31.67
N PRO A 649 -30.05 63.71 31.57
CA PRO A 649 -29.90 62.43 32.25
C PRO A 649 -28.56 61.77 31.93
N PRO A 650 -28.00 60.97 32.86
CA PRO A 650 -26.74 60.30 32.62
C PRO A 650 -26.86 59.27 31.49
N LEU A 651 -25.79 59.14 30.69
CA LEU A 651 -25.69 58.03 29.73
C LEU A 651 -25.19 56.77 30.44
N ILE A 652 -25.50 55.59 29.90
CA ILE A 652 -24.98 54.31 30.39
C ILE A 652 -23.97 53.78 29.39
N LEU A 653 -22.76 53.45 29.84
CA LEU A 653 -21.70 52.87 29.01
C LEU A 653 -21.19 51.57 29.66
N ASP A 654 -21.37 50.41 29.01
CA ASP A 654 -21.06 49.08 29.56
C ASP A 654 -21.67 48.83 30.97
N GLY A 655 -22.86 49.39 31.22
CA GLY A 655 -23.54 49.29 32.52
C GLY A 655 -23.07 50.32 33.57
N GLU A 656 -22.07 51.14 33.26
CA GLU A 656 -21.63 52.24 34.12
C GLU A 656 -22.37 53.54 33.78
N THR A 657 -22.97 54.17 34.79
CA THR A 657 -23.63 55.48 34.65
C THR A 657 -22.60 56.61 34.53
N ARG A 658 -22.70 57.43 33.48
CA ARG A 658 -21.84 58.58 33.21
C ARG A 658 -22.67 59.87 33.19
N PRO A 659 -22.66 60.66 34.29
CA PRO A 659 -23.46 61.88 34.39
C PRO A 659 -22.83 63.07 33.65
N PHE A 660 -23.67 63.91 33.05
CA PHE A 660 -23.29 65.18 32.43
C PHE A 660 -23.18 66.29 33.49
N VAL A 661 -22.07 66.34 34.22
CA VAL A 661 -21.90 67.21 35.40
C VAL A 661 -21.25 68.58 35.09
N VAL A 662 -20.67 68.76 33.91
CA VAL A 662 -19.94 69.99 33.55
C VAL A 662 -20.73 70.80 32.54
N GLN A 663 -21.30 71.94 32.96
CA GLN A 663 -21.95 72.91 32.09
C GLN A 663 -20.94 73.95 31.60
N GLN A 664 -20.99 74.33 30.32
CA GLN A 664 -20.16 75.40 29.77
C GLN A 664 -20.66 76.78 30.26
N GLU A 665 -19.75 77.71 30.59
CA GLU A 665 -20.10 79.01 31.21
C GLU A 665 -20.77 80.04 30.24
N ASP A 666 -20.84 79.73 28.95
CA ASP A 666 -21.44 80.56 27.88
C ASP A 666 -22.93 80.14 27.65
N PRO A 667 -23.83 80.95 27.03
CA PRO A 667 -25.25 80.61 26.88
C PRO A 667 -25.52 79.54 25.81
N SER A 668 -24.58 78.61 25.59
CA SER A 668 -24.63 77.55 24.58
C SER A 668 -25.42 76.31 25.02
N ASN A 669 -25.87 76.22 26.29
CA ASN A 669 -26.61 75.07 26.84
C ASN A 669 -25.88 73.72 26.62
N VAL A 670 -24.54 73.74 26.61
CA VAL A 670 -23.68 72.57 26.40
C VAL A 670 -23.30 71.93 27.74
N TRP A 671 -23.58 70.63 27.88
CA TRP A 671 -23.24 69.81 29.03
C TRP A 671 -22.25 68.71 28.63
N SER A 672 -21.26 68.43 29.47
CA SER A 672 -20.27 67.38 29.23
C SER A 672 -20.07 66.47 30.43
N THR A 673 -19.70 65.23 30.17
CA THR A 673 -19.24 64.29 31.20
C THR A 673 -17.95 64.80 31.83
N ASP A 674 -17.74 64.51 33.12
CA ASP A 674 -16.57 64.98 33.87
C ASP A 674 -15.24 64.62 33.18
N PRO A 675 -14.44 65.60 32.74
CA PRO A 675 -13.14 65.35 32.13
C PRO A 675 -12.11 64.77 33.10
N ALA A 676 -12.35 64.81 34.42
CA ALA A 676 -11.52 64.11 35.42
C ALA A 676 -11.80 62.60 35.49
N THR A 677 -12.93 62.12 34.95
CA THR A 677 -13.28 60.70 34.90
C THR A 677 -13.61 60.24 33.46
N PRO A 678 -12.68 60.41 32.49
CA PRO A 678 -12.97 60.11 31.09
C PRO A 678 -13.18 58.60 30.85
N ALA A 679 -13.97 58.28 29.83
CA ALA A 679 -14.16 56.90 29.40
C ALA A 679 -12.93 56.42 28.61
N LYS A 680 -12.20 55.43 29.15
CA LYS A 680 -11.02 54.86 28.48
C LYS A 680 -11.47 53.82 27.47
N LEU A 681 -11.60 54.24 26.22
CA LEU A 681 -12.13 53.39 25.16
C LEU A 681 -11.03 52.98 24.18
N LYS A 682 -11.09 51.73 23.75
CA LYS A 682 -10.17 51.17 22.75
C LYS A 682 -10.81 51.18 21.37
N SER A 683 -10.04 51.60 20.38
CA SER A 683 -10.41 51.58 18.97
C SER A 683 -10.89 50.20 18.57
N GLY A 684 -12.03 50.16 17.88
CA GLY A 684 -12.55 48.93 17.30
C GLY A 684 -13.20 47.93 18.27
N LYS A 685 -13.18 48.17 19.60
CA LYS A 685 -13.93 47.38 20.60
C LYS A 685 -15.38 47.87 20.70
N LEU A 686 -16.33 46.96 20.92
CA LEU A 686 -17.74 47.26 21.15
C LEU A 686 -17.96 47.66 22.61
N TYR A 687 -18.71 48.74 22.84
CA TYR A 687 -19.17 49.19 24.15
C TYR A 687 -20.69 49.39 24.11
N TRP A 688 -21.44 48.86 25.05
CA TRP A 688 -22.89 49.10 25.13
C TRP A 688 -23.16 50.54 25.55
N LEU A 689 -24.01 51.27 24.83
CA LEU A 689 -24.37 52.66 25.07
C LEU A 689 -25.89 52.81 25.10
N GLU A 690 -26.42 53.38 26.19
CA GLU A 690 -27.83 53.75 26.32
C GLU A 690 -28.00 55.22 26.67
N VAL A 691 -29.00 55.84 26.05
CA VAL A 691 -29.34 57.25 26.14
C VAL A 691 -30.86 57.35 26.25
N SER A 692 -31.38 57.91 27.35
CA SER A 692 -32.80 57.75 27.70
C SER A 692 -33.72 58.90 27.28
N ASP A 693 -33.19 60.07 26.91
CA ASP A 693 -33.97 61.30 26.65
C ASP A 693 -33.73 61.95 25.27
N ARG A 694 -32.80 61.41 24.47
CA ARG A 694 -32.40 61.97 23.18
C ARG A 694 -31.88 60.91 22.21
N PRO A 695 -31.96 61.16 20.89
CA PRO A 695 -31.31 60.32 19.90
C PRO A 695 -29.77 60.49 19.93
N ALA A 696 -29.05 59.47 19.47
CA ALA A 696 -27.58 59.44 19.53
C ALA A 696 -26.87 60.37 18.53
N ASP A 697 -27.56 60.91 17.54
CA ASP A 697 -27.03 61.90 16.59
C ASP A 697 -26.91 63.32 17.20
N GLN A 698 -27.60 63.58 18.33
CA GLN A 698 -27.47 64.80 19.12
C GLN A 698 -26.40 64.70 20.22
N LEU A 699 -25.66 63.59 20.25
CA LEU A 699 -24.49 63.41 21.10
C LEU A 699 -23.22 63.73 20.32
N GLU A 700 -22.37 64.52 20.95
CA GLU A 700 -21.02 64.76 20.50
C GLU A 700 -20.03 64.03 21.41
N TRP A 701 -18.87 63.70 20.86
CA TRP A 701 -17.74 63.19 21.62
C TRP A 701 -16.50 64.04 21.35
N ARG A 702 -15.59 64.06 22.32
CA ARG A 702 -14.25 64.62 22.14
C ARG A 702 -13.23 63.69 22.76
N THR A 703 -12.00 63.79 22.28
CA THR A 703 -10.86 63.09 22.87
C THR A 703 -9.81 64.10 23.31
N SER A 704 -8.74 63.64 23.97
CA SER A 704 -7.57 64.48 24.26
C SER A 704 -6.89 65.03 23.01
N SER A 705 -7.16 64.46 21.83
CA SER A 705 -6.51 64.79 20.56
C SER A 705 -7.48 65.29 19.48
N SER A 706 -8.79 65.40 19.76
CA SER A 706 -9.80 65.83 18.79
C SER A 706 -10.87 66.69 19.47
N PRO A 707 -11.31 67.79 18.82
CA PRO A 707 -12.36 68.65 19.36
C PRO A 707 -13.72 67.92 19.41
N SER A 708 -14.70 68.54 20.06
CA SER A 708 -16.09 68.05 20.07
C SER A 708 -16.61 67.93 18.65
N ALA A 709 -17.17 66.78 18.32
CA ALA A 709 -17.81 66.51 17.04
C ALA A 709 -18.95 65.52 17.23
N PRO A 710 -19.99 65.55 16.37
CA PRO A 710 -21.05 64.55 16.38
C PRO A 710 -20.46 63.14 16.29
N ILE A 711 -21.02 62.21 17.06
CA ILE A 711 -20.61 60.82 16.96
C ILE A 711 -20.95 60.32 15.55
N PRO A 712 -19.97 59.84 14.76
CA PRO A 712 -20.24 59.36 13.41
C PRO A 712 -21.28 58.23 13.43
N SER A 713 -22.23 58.23 12.50
CA SER A 713 -23.23 57.16 12.42
C SER A 713 -22.57 55.78 12.32
N SER A 714 -21.43 55.66 11.63
CA SER A 714 -20.64 54.43 11.52
C SER A 714 -20.08 53.90 12.86
N ALA A 715 -19.99 54.75 13.88
CA ALA A 715 -19.57 54.38 15.24
C ALA A 715 -20.75 53.92 16.11
N LEU A 716 -22.00 54.22 15.71
CA LEU A 716 -23.22 53.85 16.43
C LEU A 716 -23.88 52.65 15.76
N LEU A 717 -23.80 51.48 16.39
CA LEU A 717 -24.32 50.21 15.91
C LEU A 717 -25.54 49.77 16.73
N PRO A 718 -26.76 49.92 16.21
CA PRO A 718 -27.98 49.46 16.89
C PRO A 718 -27.96 47.96 17.16
N ASP A 719 -28.60 47.52 18.23
CA ASP A 719 -28.69 46.09 18.53
C ASP A 719 -29.78 45.39 17.71
N PHE A 720 -29.38 44.90 16.54
CA PHE A 720 -30.25 44.10 15.66
C PHE A 720 -30.25 42.60 16.00
N SER A 721 -29.57 42.16 17.08
CA SER A 721 -29.39 40.73 17.41
C SER A 721 -30.68 40.00 17.82
N SER A 722 -31.68 40.73 18.33
CA SER A 722 -32.92 40.17 18.88
C SER A 722 -33.94 39.65 17.84
N GLN A 723 -33.64 39.67 16.54
CA GLN A 723 -34.63 39.42 15.47
C GLN A 723 -34.32 38.24 14.53
N GLY A 724 -33.41 37.34 14.93
CA GLY A 724 -33.00 36.23 14.07
C GLY A 724 -31.96 36.60 13.01
N THR A 725 -31.55 37.86 12.91
CA THR A 725 -30.45 38.31 12.03
C THR A 725 -29.14 37.59 12.37
N GLU A 726 -28.81 37.44 13.66
CA GLU A 726 -27.63 36.67 14.08
C GLU A 726 -27.73 35.20 13.63
N GLU A 727 -28.92 34.60 13.73
CA GLU A 727 -29.18 33.24 13.27
C GLU A 727 -28.99 33.11 11.74
N VAL A 728 -29.46 34.09 10.95
CA VAL A 728 -29.23 34.15 9.49
C VAL A 728 -27.74 34.13 9.18
N PHE A 729 -26.96 34.97 9.86
CA PHE A 729 -25.53 35.10 9.59
C PHE A 729 -24.76 33.83 9.95
N ILE A 730 -25.10 33.19 11.07
CA ILE A 730 -24.53 31.91 11.49
C ILE A 730 -24.87 30.81 10.46
N LYS A 731 -26.14 30.67 10.09
CA LYS A 731 -26.58 29.67 9.10
C LYS A 731 -25.97 29.91 7.73
N LEU A 732 -25.89 31.15 7.29
CA LEU A 732 -25.26 31.53 6.02
C LEU A 732 -23.75 31.25 6.04
N THR A 733 -23.05 31.49 7.15
CA THR A 733 -21.64 31.12 7.31
C THR A 733 -21.44 29.61 7.16
N LYS A 734 -22.28 28.82 7.83
CA LYS A 734 -22.22 27.34 7.72
C LYS A 734 -22.52 26.86 6.31
N ALA A 735 -23.56 27.39 5.67
CA ALA A 735 -23.89 27.07 4.28
C ALA A 735 -22.75 27.46 3.34
N ALA A 736 -22.14 28.64 3.52
CA ALA A 736 -21.03 29.12 2.73
C ALA A 736 -19.79 28.22 2.84
N LEU A 737 -19.44 27.78 4.05
CA LEU A 737 -18.34 26.84 4.27
C LEU A 737 -18.57 25.52 3.51
N LEU A 738 -19.79 25.00 3.53
CA LEU A 738 -20.13 23.75 2.85
C LEU A 738 -20.14 23.91 1.33
N ILE A 739 -20.77 24.96 0.82
CA ILE A 739 -20.91 25.25 -0.61
C ILE A 739 -19.56 25.57 -1.25
N ASN A 740 -18.75 26.42 -0.61
CA ASN A 740 -17.43 26.77 -1.13
C ASN A 740 -16.45 25.60 -1.01
N GLY A 741 -16.54 24.78 0.05
CA GLY A 741 -15.70 23.60 0.22
C GLY A 741 -15.95 22.54 -0.86
N PHE A 742 -17.21 22.35 -1.28
CA PHE A 742 -17.58 21.39 -2.31
C PHE A 742 -17.77 21.97 -3.72
N ASN A 743 -17.69 23.31 -3.85
CA ASN A 743 -18.00 24.06 -5.05
C ASN A 743 -19.35 23.65 -5.67
N LEU A 744 -20.43 23.82 -4.87
CA LEU A 744 -21.79 23.45 -5.28
C LEU A 744 -22.43 24.56 -6.15
N SER A 745 -23.15 24.14 -7.18
CA SER A 745 -23.96 24.98 -8.05
C SER A 745 -25.38 25.21 -7.49
N VAL A 746 -26.08 26.19 -8.06
CA VAL A 746 -27.48 26.51 -7.71
C VAL A 746 -28.39 25.29 -7.90
N ASP A 747 -28.23 24.56 -9.01
CA ASP A 747 -29.04 23.38 -9.32
C ASP A 747 -28.79 22.24 -8.34
N GLU A 748 -27.53 22.02 -7.92
CA GLU A 748 -27.19 21.02 -6.91
C GLU A 748 -27.79 21.36 -5.55
N ILE A 749 -27.67 22.61 -5.11
CA ILE A 749 -28.21 23.07 -3.82
C ILE A 749 -29.73 22.90 -3.82
N SER A 750 -30.40 23.33 -4.89
CA SER A 750 -31.84 23.20 -5.05
C SER A 750 -32.28 21.74 -5.08
N TYR A 751 -31.59 20.89 -5.83
CA TYR A 751 -31.91 19.47 -5.95
C TYR A 751 -31.78 18.74 -4.62
N TRP A 752 -30.65 18.93 -3.91
CA TRP A 752 -30.41 18.30 -2.61
C TRP A 752 -31.40 18.75 -1.53
N GLN A 753 -31.78 20.03 -1.52
CA GLN A 753 -32.76 20.53 -0.55
C GLN A 753 -34.19 20.01 -0.86
N THR A 754 -34.57 19.93 -2.13
CA THR A 754 -35.91 19.48 -2.56
C THR A 754 -36.09 17.96 -2.47
N HIS A 755 -35.01 17.19 -2.69
CA HIS A 755 -35.01 15.72 -2.64
C HIS A 755 -34.25 15.18 -1.42
N GLY A 756 -34.25 15.92 -0.31
CA GLY A 756 -33.42 15.59 0.86
C GLY A 756 -33.67 14.20 1.47
N THR A 757 -34.81 13.55 1.17
CA THR A 757 -35.11 12.17 1.60
C THR A 757 -34.25 11.14 0.88
N ASP A 758 -33.95 11.35 -0.41
CA ASP A 758 -33.09 10.46 -1.19
C ASP A 758 -31.62 10.57 -0.74
N PHE A 759 -31.27 11.72 -0.15
CA PHE A 759 -29.97 12.03 0.44
C PHE A 759 -29.90 11.80 1.96
N ALA A 760 -30.86 11.09 2.54
CA ALA A 760 -30.90 10.83 3.97
C ALA A 760 -29.67 10.05 4.46
N ALA A 761 -29.20 10.38 5.66
CA ALA A 761 -28.19 9.61 6.40
C ALA A 761 -28.64 9.43 7.85
N ASP A 762 -28.35 8.27 8.45
CA ASP A 762 -28.73 7.95 9.84
C ASP A 762 -30.24 8.14 10.11
N ALA A 763 -31.08 7.73 9.14
CA ALA A 763 -32.54 7.89 9.15
C ALA A 763 -33.03 9.35 9.27
N LYS A 764 -32.26 10.31 8.75
CA LYS A 764 -32.57 11.74 8.77
C LYS A 764 -32.42 12.34 7.38
N THR A 765 -33.41 13.13 7.00
CA THR A 765 -33.45 13.88 5.73
C THR A 765 -32.32 14.90 5.70
N PHE A 766 -31.70 15.06 4.53
CA PHE A 766 -30.75 16.13 4.28
C PHE A 766 -31.45 17.51 4.36
N ASP A 767 -30.85 18.43 5.11
CA ASP A 767 -31.32 19.82 5.25
C ASP A 767 -30.12 20.73 5.51
N PHE A 768 -29.94 21.77 4.68
CA PHE A 768 -28.87 22.76 4.85
C PHE A 768 -28.96 23.53 6.18
N ASN A 769 -30.13 23.56 6.83
CA ASN A 769 -30.29 24.15 8.17
C ASN A 769 -29.72 23.26 9.28
N LEU A 770 -29.52 21.95 9.03
CA LEU A 770 -29.05 20.98 10.02
C LEU A 770 -28.19 19.87 9.38
N ILE A 771 -26.94 20.21 9.08
CA ILE A 771 -25.97 19.27 8.51
C ILE A 771 -25.38 18.35 9.59
N ARG A 772 -25.26 17.06 9.26
CA ARG A 772 -24.69 16.02 10.12
C ARG A 772 -23.50 15.35 9.44
N LEU A 773 -22.70 14.57 10.18
CA LEU A 773 -21.56 13.88 9.61
C LEU A 773 -21.95 12.91 8.48
N GLY A 774 -23.05 12.16 8.64
CA GLY A 774 -23.57 11.29 7.59
C GLY A 774 -23.91 12.06 6.31
N HIS A 775 -24.57 13.22 6.43
CA HIS A 775 -24.87 14.10 5.29
C HIS A 775 -23.60 14.61 4.60
N TRP A 776 -22.59 15.02 5.38
CA TRP A 776 -21.31 15.44 4.84
C TRP A 776 -20.59 14.30 4.10
N ARG A 777 -20.60 13.07 4.64
CA ARG A 777 -20.03 11.88 3.97
C ARG A 777 -20.69 11.63 2.62
N ARG A 778 -22.02 11.76 2.53
CA ARG A 778 -22.79 11.60 1.29
C ARG A 778 -22.46 12.69 0.27
N LEU A 779 -22.39 13.94 0.71
CA LEU A 779 -22.03 15.07 -0.16
C LEU A 779 -20.59 14.96 -0.68
N GLN A 780 -19.66 14.48 0.16
CA GLN A 780 -18.29 14.18 -0.24
C GLN A 780 -18.25 13.05 -1.28
N ALA A 781 -19.02 11.98 -1.11
CA ALA A 781 -19.10 10.89 -2.09
C ALA A 781 -19.70 11.34 -3.42
N TYR A 782 -20.75 12.18 -3.39
CA TYR A 782 -21.36 12.75 -4.59
C TYR A 782 -20.41 13.68 -5.34
N THR A 783 -19.73 14.58 -4.64
CA THR A 783 -18.81 15.54 -5.25
C THR A 783 -17.56 14.84 -5.77
N ASP A 784 -17.05 13.82 -5.08
CA ASP A 784 -15.98 12.97 -5.61
C ASP A 784 -16.43 12.24 -6.88
N LEU A 785 -17.63 11.64 -6.90
CA LEU A 785 -18.18 11.03 -8.11
C LEU A 785 -18.27 12.06 -9.24
N ARG A 786 -18.94 13.20 -9.01
CA ARG A 786 -19.09 14.30 -9.97
C ARG A 786 -17.76 14.76 -10.56
N ASN A 787 -16.76 14.98 -9.70
CA ASN A 787 -15.46 15.50 -10.11
C ASN A 787 -14.64 14.48 -10.91
N ASN A 788 -14.93 13.17 -10.77
CA ASN A 788 -14.25 12.10 -11.49
C ASN A 788 -15.01 11.62 -12.75
N LEU A 789 -16.21 12.14 -13.01
CA LEU A 789 -16.94 11.83 -14.24
C LEU A 789 -16.59 12.81 -15.37
N PRO A 790 -16.66 12.38 -16.64
CA PRO A 790 -16.49 13.28 -17.77
C PRO A 790 -17.62 14.32 -17.82
N ARG A 791 -17.36 15.48 -18.42
CA ARG A 791 -18.39 16.52 -18.61
C ARG A 791 -19.18 16.24 -19.88
N PHE A 792 -20.43 15.80 -19.72
CA PHE A 792 -21.40 15.59 -20.80
C PHE A 792 -22.55 16.61 -20.73
N GLU A 793 -23.44 16.59 -21.72
CA GLU A 793 -24.66 17.42 -21.72
C GLU A 793 -25.66 16.98 -20.64
N THR A 794 -25.72 15.67 -20.34
CA THR A 794 -26.53 15.10 -19.26
C THR A 794 -25.73 15.03 -17.97
N THR A 795 -26.29 15.60 -16.90
CA THR A 795 -25.65 15.66 -15.57
C THR A 795 -26.13 14.53 -14.65
N LEU A 796 -25.44 14.33 -13.53
CA LEU A 796 -25.89 13.41 -12.46
C LEU A 796 -27.28 13.76 -11.94
N LEU A 797 -27.61 15.06 -11.86
CA LEU A 797 -28.92 15.50 -11.40
C LEU A 797 -30.03 15.11 -12.39
N ASP A 798 -29.74 15.16 -13.70
CA ASP A 798 -30.69 14.72 -14.72
C ASP A 798 -30.99 13.22 -14.59
N LEU A 799 -29.96 12.40 -14.33
CA LEU A 799 -30.13 10.97 -14.07
C LEU A 799 -30.94 10.73 -12.79
N PHE A 800 -30.67 11.45 -11.70
CA PHE A 800 -31.42 11.29 -10.44
C PHE A 800 -32.89 11.71 -10.60
N ALA A 801 -33.14 12.80 -11.33
CA ALA A 801 -34.48 13.27 -11.63
C ALA A 801 -35.24 12.25 -12.50
N TRP A 802 -34.58 11.71 -13.52
CA TRP A 802 -35.11 10.65 -14.36
C TRP A 802 -35.39 9.37 -13.55
N ALA A 803 -34.47 8.94 -12.68
CA ALA A 803 -34.62 7.78 -11.81
C ALA A 803 -35.80 7.91 -10.81
N SER A 804 -36.17 9.14 -10.47
CA SER A 804 -37.32 9.43 -9.63
C SER A 804 -38.64 9.26 -10.39
N LYS A 805 -38.65 9.52 -11.70
CA LYS A 805 -39.82 9.40 -12.58
C LYS A 805 -39.39 8.89 -13.97
N PRO A 806 -39.04 7.59 -14.10
CA PRO A 806 -38.48 7.07 -15.33
C PRO A 806 -39.54 7.03 -16.42
N ASN A 807 -39.19 7.54 -17.60
CA ASN A 807 -40.07 7.43 -18.78
C ASN A 807 -40.09 5.98 -19.32
N ASP A 808 -38.98 5.26 -19.17
CA ASP A 808 -38.80 3.86 -19.59
C ASP A 808 -37.69 3.19 -18.76
N ALA A 809 -38.05 2.30 -17.83
CA ALA A 809 -37.09 1.66 -16.93
C ALA A 809 -36.02 0.82 -17.65
N SER A 810 -36.29 0.33 -18.87
CA SER A 810 -35.34 -0.49 -19.64
C SER A 810 -34.12 0.28 -20.13
N LYS A 811 -34.16 1.63 -20.08
CA LYS A 811 -33.06 2.51 -20.48
C LYS A 811 -32.08 2.82 -19.36
N LEU A 812 -32.23 2.23 -18.18
CA LEU A 812 -31.41 2.54 -17.02
C LEU A 812 -29.90 2.51 -17.32
N SER A 813 -29.41 1.47 -18.00
CA SER A 813 -27.99 1.39 -18.36
C SER A 813 -27.56 2.40 -19.41
N GLU A 814 -28.46 2.84 -20.30
CA GLU A 814 -28.19 3.89 -21.28
C GLU A 814 -28.05 5.25 -20.60
N GLU A 815 -28.95 5.57 -19.66
CA GLU A 815 -28.92 6.81 -18.90
C GLU A 815 -27.68 6.87 -17.98
N ILE A 816 -27.33 5.76 -17.32
CA ILE A 816 -26.08 5.68 -16.53
C ILE A 816 -24.86 5.84 -17.45
N ALA A 817 -24.83 5.19 -18.62
CA ALA A 817 -23.73 5.32 -19.57
C ALA A 817 -23.59 6.75 -20.12
N ALA A 818 -24.70 7.44 -20.38
CA ALA A 818 -24.72 8.81 -20.88
C ALA A 818 -24.08 9.81 -19.91
N VAL A 819 -24.30 9.64 -18.60
CA VAL A 819 -23.73 10.52 -17.56
C VAL A 819 -22.31 10.09 -17.15
N SER A 820 -22.04 8.79 -17.08
CA SER A 820 -20.76 8.29 -16.55
C SER A 820 -19.66 8.14 -17.58
N GLY A 821 -20.01 7.94 -18.86
CA GLY A 821 -19.08 7.53 -19.91
C GLY A 821 -18.58 6.08 -19.77
N TRP A 822 -19.11 5.30 -18.83
CA TRP A 822 -18.77 3.89 -18.68
C TRP A 822 -19.39 3.05 -19.80
N LYS A 823 -18.76 1.93 -20.12
CA LYS A 823 -19.27 1.01 -21.15
C LYS A 823 -20.62 0.44 -20.71
N LYS A 824 -21.65 0.58 -21.57
CA LYS A 824 -22.99 0.05 -21.32
C LYS A 824 -22.99 -1.44 -20.97
N ASP A 825 -22.23 -2.26 -21.68
CA ASP A 825 -22.11 -3.71 -21.42
C ASP A 825 -21.61 -4.03 -20.00
N ASN A 826 -20.68 -3.23 -19.47
CA ASN A 826 -20.19 -3.38 -18.10
C ASN A 826 -21.28 -3.01 -17.08
N ILE A 827 -22.05 -1.95 -17.35
CA ILE A 827 -23.17 -1.54 -16.50
C ILE A 827 -24.25 -2.64 -16.52
N ASP A 828 -24.66 -3.10 -17.70
CA ASP A 828 -25.66 -4.17 -17.88
C ASP A 828 -25.29 -5.41 -17.07
N LYS A 829 -24.02 -5.82 -17.08
CA LYS A 829 -23.53 -6.92 -16.23
C LYS A 829 -23.71 -6.59 -14.75
N LEU A 830 -23.19 -5.46 -14.27
CA LEU A 830 -23.24 -5.13 -12.84
C LEU A 830 -24.66 -4.99 -12.27
N LEU A 831 -25.64 -4.59 -13.08
CA LEU A 831 -27.02 -4.42 -12.64
C LEU A 831 -27.77 -5.75 -12.42
N LYS A 832 -27.33 -6.86 -13.02
CA LYS A 832 -28.00 -8.16 -12.95
C LYS A 832 -28.12 -8.69 -11.51
N ALA A 833 -29.15 -9.52 -11.30
CA ALA A 833 -29.41 -10.20 -10.03
C ALA A 833 -28.26 -11.11 -9.56
N GLU A 834 -27.50 -11.69 -10.49
CA GLU A 834 -26.33 -12.54 -10.18
C GLU A 834 -25.15 -11.77 -9.58
N HIS A 835 -25.18 -10.43 -9.65
CA HIS A 835 -24.12 -9.51 -9.24
C HIS A 835 -24.58 -8.57 -8.12
N PHE A 836 -25.05 -7.35 -8.44
CA PHE A 836 -25.48 -6.39 -7.43
C PHE A 836 -26.99 -6.28 -7.24
N ASP A 837 -27.80 -6.88 -8.11
CA ASP A 837 -29.27 -6.79 -8.08
C ASP A 837 -29.79 -5.34 -8.01
N LEU A 838 -29.42 -4.55 -9.02
CA LEU A 838 -29.70 -3.11 -9.09
C LEU A 838 -30.48 -2.70 -10.35
N ASP A 839 -31.07 -3.64 -11.10
CA ASP A 839 -31.82 -3.33 -12.33
C ASP A 839 -33.20 -2.70 -12.05
N ARG A 840 -33.20 -1.56 -11.35
CA ARG A 840 -34.38 -0.78 -10.97
C ARG A 840 -34.02 0.71 -10.86
N PRO A 841 -34.73 1.62 -11.55
CA PRO A 841 -34.38 3.04 -11.53
C PRO A 841 -34.39 3.67 -10.13
N GLU A 842 -35.24 3.20 -9.20
CA GLU A 842 -35.32 3.77 -7.85
C GLU A 842 -34.01 3.63 -7.06
N ALA A 843 -33.17 2.65 -7.42
CA ALA A 843 -31.84 2.47 -6.82
C ALA A 843 -30.84 3.57 -7.20
N PHE A 844 -31.14 4.41 -8.20
CA PHE A 844 -30.27 5.44 -8.75
C PHE A 844 -30.80 6.86 -8.56
N ARG A 845 -31.67 7.08 -7.56
CA ARG A 845 -32.09 8.43 -7.15
C ARG A 845 -30.97 9.23 -6.46
N ASN A 846 -29.85 8.58 -6.18
CA ASN A 846 -28.72 9.16 -5.47
C ASN A 846 -27.38 8.50 -5.88
N GLU A 847 -26.29 8.96 -5.26
CA GLU A 847 -24.92 8.62 -5.57
C GLU A 847 -24.48 7.22 -5.12
N VAL A 848 -25.15 6.62 -4.13
CA VAL A 848 -24.61 5.46 -3.37
C VAL A 848 -24.31 4.27 -4.29
N ASN A 849 -25.28 3.89 -5.11
CA ASN A 849 -25.11 2.76 -6.02
C ASN A 849 -24.19 3.09 -7.20
N LEU A 850 -24.14 4.34 -7.66
CA LEU A 850 -23.16 4.75 -8.67
C LEU A 850 -21.73 4.66 -8.16
N VAL A 851 -21.47 5.03 -6.89
CA VAL A 851 -20.15 4.85 -6.27
C VAL A 851 -19.77 3.36 -6.18
N LYS A 852 -20.75 2.50 -5.87
CA LYS A 852 -20.56 1.03 -5.87
C LYS A 852 -20.18 0.51 -7.26
N LEU A 853 -20.91 0.93 -8.31
CA LEU A 853 -20.59 0.58 -9.70
C LEU A 853 -19.20 1.09 -10.12
N ARG A 854 -18.88 2.36 -9.81
CA ARG A 854 -17.56 2.95 -10.09
C ARG A 854 -16.44 2.11 -9.49
N THR A 855 -16.59 1.68 -8.23
CA THR A 855 -15.58 0.89 -7.53
C THR A 855 -15.35 -0.45 -8.23
N ALA A 856 -16.42 -1.12 -8.64
CA ALA A 856 -16.33 -2.38 -9.39
C ALA A 856 -15.66 -2.19 -10.76
N ILE A 857 -15.99 -1.11 -11.48
CA ILE A 857 -15.40 -0.77 -12.78
C ILE A 857 -13.90 -0.47 -12.63
N VAL A 858 -13.50 0.30 -11.61
CA VAL A 858 -12.08 0.58 -11.33
C VAL A 858 -11.29 -0.70 -11.06
N VAL A 859 -11.87 -1.65 -10.32
CA VAL A 859 -11.27 -2.97 -10.11
C VAL A 859 -11.18 -3.75 -11.43
N ALA A 860 -12.24 -3.74 -12.23
CA ALA A 860 -12.29 -4.43 -13.51
C ALA A 860 -11.28 -3.88 -14.53
N ASP A 861 -11.11 -2.56 -14.59
CA ASP A 861 -10.14 -1.89 -15.46
C ASP A 861 -8.70 -2.11 -14.99
N LYS A 862 -8.46 -2.02 -13.67
CA LYS A 862 -7.13 -2.28 -13.08
C LYS A 862 -6.71 -3.73 -13.28
N ILE A 863 -7.64 -4.66 -13.05
CA ILE A 863 -7.37 -6.06 -13.30
C ILE A 863 -7.34 -6.30 -14.78
N GLY A 864 -8.13 -5.66 -15.64
CA GLY A 864 -8.19 -5.89 -17.09
C GLY A 864 -8.95 -7.17 -17.46
N MET A 865 -10.05 -7.46 -16.77
CA MET A 865 -10.86 -8.68 -16.95
C MET A 865 -12.33 -8.33 -17.13
N ASP A 866 -13.07 -9.24 -17.77
CA ASP A 866 -14.53 -9.18 -17.82
C ASP A 866 -15.16 -9.28 -16.41
N ILE A 867 -16.28 -8.57 -16.22
CA ILE A 867 -16.94 -8.43 -14.91
C ILE A 867 -17.49 -9.76 -14.41
N ASP A 868 -18.11 -10.58 -15.28
CA ASP A 868 -18.72 -11.85 -14.85
C ASP A 868 -17.65 -12.77 -14.24
N ARG A 869 -16.48 -12.84 -14.90
CA ARG A 869 -15.33 -13.62 -14.40
C ARG A 869 -14.80 -13.13 -13.06
N LEU A 870 -14.80 -11.82 -12.81
CA LEU A 870 -14.33 -11.27 -11.54
C LEU A 870 -15.24 -11.66 -10.38
N PHE A 871 -16.56 -11.72 -10.61
CA PHE A 871 -17.51 -12.21 -9.62
C PHE A 871 -17.34 -13.71 -9.39
N ASP A 872 -17.13 -14.50 -10.46
CA ASP A 872 -16.83 -15.94 -10.32
C ASP A 872 -15.58 -16.17 -9.47
N TRP A 873 -14.53 -15.37 -9.68
CA TRP A 873 -13.29 -15.44 -8.89
C TRP A 873 -13.45 -14.94 -7.45
N ALA A 874 -14.42 -14.05 -7.20
CA ALA A 874 -14.67 -13.48 -5.88
C ALA A 874 -15.54 -14.39 -4.99
N ARG A 875 -16.22 -15.41 -5.56
CA ARG A 875 -17.01 -16.37 -4.79
C ARG A 875 -16.07 -17.26 -3.97
N PRO A 876 -16.13 -17.22 -2.63
CA PRO A 876 -15.29 -18.09 -1.81
C PRO A 876 -15.70 -19.55 -2.02
N GLY A 877 -14.72 -20.40 -2.33
CA GLY A 877 -14.91 -21.83 -2.52
C GLY A 877 -13.74 -22.63 -1.96
N SER A 878 -14.03 -23.83 -1.46
CA SER A 878 -13.03 -24.78 -0.97
C SER A 878 -12.94 -26.05 -1.81
N LYS A 879 -13.83 -26.23 -2.79
CA LYS A 879 -13.83 -27.39 -3.69
C LYS A 879 -12.61 -27.35 -4.61
N PHE A 880 -11.74 -28.35 -4.51
CA PHE A 880 -10.46 -28.40 -5.24
C PHE A 880 -10.64 -28.14 -6.75
N TRP A 881 -11.52 -28.88 -7.42
CA TRP A 881 -11.69 -28.76 -8.88
C TRP A 881 -12.20 -27.38 -9.31
N LEU A 882 -13.07 -26.76 -8.51
CA LEU A 882 -13.54 -25.39 -8.77
C LEU A 882 -12.40 -24.38 -8.61
N CYS A 883 -11.64 -24.47 -7.50
CA CYS A 883 -10.50 -23.58 -7.27
C CYS A 883 -9.38 -23.78 -8.29
N HIS A 884 -9.16 -25.03 -8.73
CA HIS A 884 -8.20 -25.37 -9.77
C HIS A 884 -8.61 -24.76 -11.12
N GLN A 885 -9.89 -24.87 -11.49
CA GLN A 885 -10.42 -24.24 -12.70
C GLN A 885 -10.25 -22.71 -12.66
N ILE A 886 -10.62 -22.07 -11.56
CA ILE A 886 -10.43 -20.62 -11.35
C ILE A 886 -8.95 -20.25 -11.48
N ALA A 887 -8.04 -21.01 -10.85
CA ALA A 887 -6.60 -20.76 -10.94
C ALA A 887 -6.07 -20.90 -12.37
N GLU A 888 -6.49 -21.92 -13.13
CA GLU A 888 -6.11 -22.08 -14.53
C GLU A 888 -6.66 -20.96 -15.41
N ASP A 889 -7.87 -20.48 -15.15
CA ASP A 889 -8.44 -19.35 -15.88
C ASP A 889 -7.71 -18.04 -15.58
N ILE A 890 -7.30 -17.80 -14.32
CA ILE A 890 -6.42 -16.69 -13.95
C ILE A 890 -5.08 -16.80 -14.70
N ARG A 891 -4.45 -17.99 -14.73
CA ARG A 891 -3.16 -18.19 -15.42
C ARG A 891 -3.26 -17.92 -16.92
N LYS A 892 -4.30 -18.43 -17.59
CA LYS A 892 -4.56 -18.17 -19.02
C LYS A 892 -4.74 -16.69 -19.29
N ALA A 893 -5.44 -15.99 -18.41
CA ALA A 893 -5.70 -14.58 -18.59
C ALA A 893 -4.48 -13.68 -18.34
N ILE A 894 -3.60 -14.05 -17.40
CA ILE A 894 -2.30 -13.39 -17.25
C ILE A 894 -1.43 -13.68 -18.50
N ARG A 895 -1.36 -14.94 -18.96
CA ARG A 895 -0.60 -15.33 -20.16
C ARG A 895 -1.02 -14.55 -21.39
N ALA A 896 -2.31 -14.27 -21.55
CA ALA A 896 -2.86 -13.55 -22.70
C ALA A 896 -2.40 -12.08 -22.82
N ARG A 897 -1.80 -11.51 -21.77
CA ARG A 897 -1.37 -10.09 -21.75
C ARG A 897 0.06 -9.84 -22.19
N PHE A 898 0.88 -10.87 -22.16
CA PHE A 898 2.31 -10.78 -22.45
C PHE A 898 2.61 -11.52 -23.75
N ASP A 899 3.55 -11.03 -24.54
CA ASP A 899 4.08 -11.79 -25.67
C ASP A 899 5.02 -12.90 -25.18
N GLN A 900 5.64 -13.65 -26.10
CA GLN A 900 6.45 -14.81 -25.71
C GLN A 900 7.75 -14.41 -24.98
N GLU A 901 8.36 -13.29 -25.35
CA GLU A 901 9.64 -12.83 -24.77
C GLU A 901 9.42 -12.25 -23.37
N ASP A 902 8.36 -11.46 -23.17
CA ASP A 902 8.03 -10.86 -21.87
C ASP A 902 7.46 -11.90 -20.89
N TRP A 903 6.75 -12.92 -21.40
CA TRP A 903 6.12 -13.94 -20.55
C TRP A 903 7.15 -14.70 -19.70
N GLU A 904 8.31 -15.05 -20.24
CA GLU A 904 9.33 -15.80 -19.51
C GLU A 904 9.88 -14.99 -18.31
N GLN A 905 10.02 -13.67 -18.47
CA GLN A 905 10.48 -12.78 -17.40
C GLN A 905 9.42 -12.59 -16.31
N VAL A 906 8.15 -12.48 -16.68
CA VAL A 906 7.04 -12.26 -15.75
C VAL A 906 6.64 -13.54 -15.01
N VAL A 907 6.64 -14.69 -15.69
CA VAL A 907 6.15 -15.94 -15.10
C VAL A 907 7.15 -16.59 -14.15
N LYS A 908 8.47 -16.38 -14.37
CA LYS A 908 9.52 -16.98 -13.54
C LYS A 908 9.34 -16.67 -12.04
N PRO A 909 9.28 -15.41 -11.58
CA PRO A 909 9.12 -15.12 -10.14
C PRO A 909 7.80 -15.65 -9.56
N LEU A 910 6.72 -15.65 -10.34
CA LEU A 910 5.43 -16.21 -9.91
C LEU A 910 5.50 -17.72 -9.72
N ASN A 911 6.03 -18.44 -10.71
CA ASN A 911 6.21 -19.89 -10.64
C ASN A 911 7.21 -20.29 -9.56
N ASP A 912 8.26 -19.49 -9.32
CA ASP A 912 9.23 -19.78 -8.27
C ASP A 912 8.59 -19.72 -6.88
N GLN A 913 7.72 -18.74 -6.61
CA GLN A 913 6.91 -18.71 -5.38
C GLN A 913 5.97 -19.92 -5.27
N LEU A 914 5.29 -20.29 -6.37
CA LEU A 914 4.41 -21.46 -6.39
C LEU A 914 5.18 -22.77 -6.15
N ARG A 915 6.36 -22.92 -6.77
CA ARG A 915 7.25 -24.08 -6.57
C ARG A 915 7.68 -24.19 -5.12
N GLU A 916 8.01 -23.07 -4.48
CA GLU A 916 8.36 -23.08 -3.05
C GLU A 916 7.19 -23.53 -2.19
N HIS A 917 5.99 -22.99 -2.41
CA HIS A 917 4.80 -23.45 -1.69
C HIS A 917 4.49 -24.93 -1.94
N GLN A 918 4.62 -25.40 -3.17
CA GLN A 918 4.45 -26.81 -3.53
C GLN A 918 5.50 -27.70 -2.86
N LYS A 919 6.77 -27.29 -2.87
CA LYS A 919 7.88 -27.97 -2.20
C LYS A 919 7.58 -28.16 -0.71
N GLN A 920 7.23 -27.08 -0.01
CA GLN A 920 6.89 -27.13 1.42
C GLN A 920 5.67 -28.02 1.71
N ALA A 921 4.63 -27.95 0.86
CA ALA A 921 3.45 -28.80 0.99
C ALA A 921 3.77 -30.29 0.76
N LEU A 922 4.56 -30.61 -0.27
CA LEU A 922 4.96 -31.98 -0.58
C LEU A 922 5.90 -32.57 0.47
N ILE A 923 6.87 -31.79 0.98
CA ILE A 923 7.71 -32.21 2.12
C ILE A 923 6.81 -32.55 3.30
N SER A 924 5.90 -31.65 3.69
CA SER A 924 4.99 -31.89 4.82
C SER A 924 4.12 -33.14 4.61
N TYR A 925 3.68 -33.41 3.38
CA TYR A 925 2.90 -34.60 3.04
C TYR A 925 3.73 -35.89 3.08
N LEU A 926 4.98 -35.85 2.59
CA LEU A 926 5.89 -36.99 2.55
C LEU A 926 6.31 -37.41 3.97
N LEU A 927 6.57 -36.45 4.87
CA LEU A 927 6.96 -36.73 6.26
C LEU A 927 5.90 -37.49 7.08
N VAL A 928 4.65 -37.53 6.61
CA VAL A 928 3.55 -38.24 7.28
C VAL A 928 3.22 -39.59 6.60
N GLN A 929 3.94 -39.96 5.54
CA GLN A 929 3.71 -41.24 4.86
C GLN A 929 4.22 -42.41 5.71
N PRO A 930 3.41 -43.48 5.92
CA PRO A 930 3.80 -44.62 6.75
C PRO A 930 5.14 -45.23 6.35
N ASP A 931 5.36 -45.47 5.05
CA ASP A 931 6.61 -46.07 4.54
C ASP A 931 7.86 -45.23 4.87
N LEU A 932 7.73 -43.91 4.88
CA LEU A 932 8.84 -42.99 5.17
C LEU A 932 9.08 -42.88 6.69
N ILE A 933 8.02 -42.89 7.49
CA ILE A 933 8.12 -42.95 8.96
C ILE A 933 8.80 -44.26 9.38
N ASP A 934 8.42 -45.39 8.79
CA ASP A 934 9.00 -46.70 9.07
C ASP A 934 10.50 -46.77 8.70
N TRP A 935 10.92 -46.03 7.66
CA TRP A 935 12.34 -45.87 7.32
C TRP A 935 13.10 -44.94 8.28
N GLY A 936 12.39 -44.18 9.13
CA GLY A 936 12.98 -43.21 10.06
C GLY A 936 13.14 -41.79 9.50
N VAL A 937 12.41 -41.44 8.44
CA VAL A 937 12.39 -40.08 7.90
C VAL A 937 11.61 -39.15 8.82
N VAL A 938 12.29 -38.20 9.46
CA VAL A 938 11.67 -37.26 10.43
C VAL A 938 11.63 -35.81 9.94
N ASP A 939 12.49 -35.46 8.98
CA ASP A 939 12.65 -34.09 8.48
C ASP A 939 13.10 -34.06 7.01
N ALA A 940 13.28 -32.84 6.48
CA ALA A 940 13.72 -32.63 5.10
C ALA A 940 15.15 -33.12 4.82
N ASP A 941 16.02 -33.17 5.81
CA ASP A 941 17.38 -33.72 5.65
C ASP A 941 17.32 -35.24 5.51
N SER A 942 16.47 -35.90 6.29
CA SER A 942 16.18 -37.33 6.17
C SER A 942 15.57 -37.68 4.80
N LEU A 943 14.74 -36.79 4.23
CA LEU A 943 14.23 -36.95 2.86
C LEU A 943 15.35 -36.85 1.81
N PHE A 944 16.34 -35.98 2.01
CA PHE A 944 17.52 -35.93 1.15
C PHE A 944 18.33 -37.23 1.24
N GLU A 945 18.48 -37.80 2.43
CA GLU A 945 19.15 -39.08 2.59
C GLU A 945 18.43 -40.22 1.87
N PHE A 946 17.10 -40.25 1.95
CA PHE A 946 16.27 -41.26 1.29
C PHE A 946 16.26 -41.10 -0.24
N PHE A 947 15.97 -39.91 -0.75
CA PHE A 947 15.84 -39.66 -2.20
C PHE A 947 17.18 -39.38 -2.90
N LEU A 948 18.24 -39.11 -2.15
CA LEU A 948 19.57 -38.70 -2.66
C LEU A 948 19.51 -37.44 -3.54
N ILE A 949 18.46 -36.64 -3.35
CA ILE A 949 18.19 -35.37 -4.02
C ILE A 949 17.82 -34.38 -2.93
N ASP A 950 18.52 -33.25 -2.91
CA ASP A 950 18.27 -32.21 -1.92
C ASP A 950 16.89 -31.57 -2.18
N VAL A 951 15.95 -31.85 -1.28
CA VAL A 951 14.57 -31.36 -1.34
C VAL A 951 14.43 -29.91 -0.83
N GLN A 952 15.47 -29.36 -0.20
CA GLN A 952 15.47 -27.99 0.32
C GLN A 952 15.96 -26.97 -0.71
N MET A 953 16.57 -27.42 -1.82
CA MET A 953 17.07 -26.56 -2.90
C MET A 953 16.01 -25.55 -3.39
N ASP A 954 16.44 -24.30 -3.54
CA ASP A 954 15.60 -23.21 -4.04
C ASP A 954 15.39 -23.30 -5.56
N ALA A 955 14.26 -22.76 -6.03
CA ALA A 955 13.86 -22.78 -7.44
C ALA A 955 14.86 -22.12 -8.41
N CYS A 956 15.77 -21.28 -7.91
CA CYS A 956 16.80 -20.61 -8.72
C CYS A 956 18.00 -21.49 -9.08
N MET A 957 18.19 -22.63 -8.40
CA MET A 957 19.34 -23.51 -8.61
C MET A 957 19.11 -24.46 -9.78
N GLU A 958 19.56 -24.06 -10.97
CA GLU A 958 19.36 -24.82 -12.20
C GLU A 958 20.43 -25.93 -12.37
N THR A 959 19.98 -27.19 -12.52
CA THR A 959 20.85 -28.35 -12.82
C THR A 959 20.26 -29.19 -13.94
N SER A 960 21.12 -29.82 -14.75
CA SER A 960 20.64 -30.77 -15.76
C SER A 960 20.26 -32.09 -15.09
N ARG A 961 19.24 -32.79 -15.63
CA ARG A 961 18.80 -34.10 -15.11
C ARG A 961 19.94 -35.13 -15.04
N ILE A 962 20.85 -35.11 -16.03
CA ILE A 962 22.01 -36.01 -16.06
C ILE A 962 23.00 -35.65 -14.94
N LYS A 963 23.29 -34.37 -14.73
CA LYS A 963 24.16 -33.94 -13.65
C LYS A 963 23.58 -34.30 -12.29
N GLN A 964 22.28 -34.12 -12.07
CA GLN A 964 21.61 -34.52 -10.83
C GLN A 964 21.71 -36.04 -10.62
N ALA A 965 21.43 -36.84 -11.66
CA ALA A 965 21.56 -38.30 -11.58
C ALA A 965 23.00 -38.74 -11.24
N ILE A 966 24.00 -38.10 -11.85
CA ILE A 966 25.42 -38.35 -11.53
C ILE A 966 25.68 -38.04 -10.05
N SER A 967 25.23 -36.89 -9.56
CA SER A 967 25.39 -36.50 -8.14
C SER A 967 24.73 -37.49 -7.18
N SER A 968 23.49 -37.93 -7.47
CA SER A 968 22.77 -38.90 -6.63
C SER A 968 23.48 -40.26 -6.59
N VAL A 969 23.97 -40.76 -7.74
CA VAL A 969 24.75 -42.00 -7.79
C VAL A 969 26.10 -41.87 -7.09
N GLN A 970 26.78 -40.73 -7.24
CA GLN A 970 28.03 -40.47 -6.54
C GLN A 970 27.83 -40.44 -5.02
N LEU A 971 26.77 -39.79 -4.55
CA LEU A 971 26.40 -39.76 -3.14
C LEU A 971 26.06 -41.16 -2.63
N PHE A 972 25.28 -41.94 -3.38
CA PHE A 972 24.94 -43.32 -3.02
C PHE A 972 26.21 -44.17 -2.84
N ILE A 973 27.11 -44.17 -3.82
CA ILE A 973 28.36 -44.93 -3.75
C ILE A 973 29.20 -44.48 -2.55
N GLN A 974 29.24 -43.18 -2.26
CA GLN A 974 29.92 -42.66 -1.08
C GLN A 974 29.29 -43.16 0.23
N ARG A 975 27.96 -43.18 0.32
CA ARG A 975 27.21 -43.71 1.48
C ARG A 975 27.48 -45.21 1.68
N CYS A 976 27.50 -46.00 0.60
CA CYS A 976 27.89 -47.41 0.65
C CYS A 976 29.33 -47.58 1.16
N LEU A 977 30.28 -46.76 0.69
CA LEU A 977 31.68 -46.81 1.14
C LEU A 977 31.86 -46.40 2.62
N LEU A 978 30.94 -45.59 3.15
CA LEU A 978 30.90 -45.21 4.57
C LEU A 978 30.14 -46.21 5.46
N GLY A 979 29.53 -47.25 4.87
CA GLY A 979 28.75 -48.26 5.60
C GLY A 979 27.34 -47.82 6.01
N LEU A 980 26.87 -46.67 5.53
CA LEU A 980 25.55 -46.12 5.91
C LEU A 980 24.38 -46.90 5.28
N GLU A 981 24.65 -47.71 4.26
CA GLU A 981 23.64 -48.54 3.57
C GLU A 981 23.62 -50.00 4.06
N GLU A 982 24.44 -50.34 5.06
CA GLU A 982 24.53 -51.71 5.59
C GLU A 982 23.25 -52.13 6.31
N GLU A 983 22.63 -51.21 7.07
CA GLU A 983 21.34 -51.41 7.74
C GLU A 983 20.18 -51.62 6.74
N HIS A 984 20.36 -51.18 5.49
CA HIS A 984 19.40 -51.32 4.39
C HIS A 984 19.72 -52.51 3.45
N GLY A 985 20.65 -53.39 3.84
CA GLY A 985 20.92 -54.64 3.12
C GLY A 985 21.99 -54.55 2.02
N VAL A 986 22.79 -53.47 1.98
CA VAL A 986 23.95 -53.36 1.08
C VAL A 986 25.23 -53.67 1.87
N PRO A 987 25.75 -54.90 1.82
CA PRO A 987 26.94 -55.27 2.59
C PRO A 987 28.20 -54.58 2.04
N ILE A 988 29.13 -54.20 2.91
CA ILE A 988 30.43 -53.61 2.51
C ILE A 988 31.32 -54.66 1.83
N MET A 989 31.19 -55.92 2.26
CA MET A 989 31.99 -57.05 1.80
C MET A 989 31.07 -58.16 1.30
N VAL A 990 31.40 -58.75 0.15
CA VAL A 990 30.70 -59.93 -0.39
C VAL A 990 31.70 -61.04 -0.61
N GLU A 991 31.27 -62.27 -0.35
CA GLU A 991 32.05 -63.46 -0.65
C GLU A 991 31.87 -63.83 -2.13
N VAL A 992 32.95 -63.74 -2.89
CA VAL A 992 33.00 -64.14 -4.30
C VAL A 992 34.09 -65.20 -4.45
N ASN A 993 33.70 -66.42 -4.86
CA ASN A 993 34.62 -67.56 -5.06
C ASN A 993 35.51 -67.87 -3.83
N GLY A 994 34.95 -67.84 -2.62
CA GLY A 994 35.68 -68.13 -1.38
C GLY A 994 36.67 -67.04 -0.94
N LYS A 995 36.61 -65.85 -1.54
CA LYS A 995 37.35 -64.65 -1.12
C LYS A 995 36.37 -63.56 -0.71
N VAL A 996 36.60 -63.00 0.47
CA VAL A 996 35.92 -61.80 0.95
C VAL A 996 36.51 -60.60 0.22
N VAL A 997 35.71 -59.96 -0.63
CA VAL A 997 36.11 -58.79 -1.40
C VAL A 997 35.15 -57.64 -1.13
N PRO A 998 35.62 -56.38 -1.16
CA PRO A 998 34.72 -55.24 -1.05
C PRO A 998 33.75 -55.21 -2.24
N VAL A 999 32.48 -54.89 -1.97
CA VAL A 999 31.45 -54.79 -3.01
C VAL A 999 31.78 -53.70 -4.03
N LEU A 1000 32.44 -52.65 -3.57
CA LEU A 1000 32.88 -51.52 -4.38
C LEU A 1000 34.41 -51.47 -4.42
N ASP A 1001 34.95 -51.41 -5.63
CA ASP A 1001 36.38 -51.22 -5.88
C ASP A 1001 36.78 -49.76 -5.57
N ARG A 1002 37.37 -49.56 -4.39
CA ARG A 1002 37.76 -48.25 -3.87
C ARG A 1002 38.85 -47.58 -4.71
N ASP A 1003 39.83 -48.37 -5.17
CA ASP A 1003 40.95 -47.87 -5.97
C ASP A 1003 40.45 -47.39 -7.34
N ARG A 1004 39.47 -48.11 -7.92
CA ARG A 1004 38.78 -47.67 -9.12
C ARG A 1004 37.91 -46.43 -8.89
N TRP A 1005 37.20 -46.37 -7.76
CA TRP A 1005 36.32 -45.23 -7.47
C TRP A 1005 37.09 -43.93 -7.25
N GLU A 1006 38.31 -43.97 -6.70
CA GLU A 1006 39.10 -42.78 -6.36
C GLU A 1006 39.24 -41.79 -7.53
N TRP A 1007 39.50 -42.28 -8.73
CA TRP A 1007 39.58 -41.46 -9.94
C TRP A 1007 38.24 -41.36 -10.67
N MET A 1008 37.39 -42.38 -10.58
CA MET A 1008 36.09 -42.43 -11.28
C MET A 1008 35.04 -41.51 -10.66
N GLN A 1009 35.13 -41.21 -9.36
CA GLN A 1009 34.22 -40.32 -8.64
C GLN A 1009 34.21 -38.89 -9.21
N ARG A 1010 35.27 -38.46 -9.91
CA ARG A 1010 35.34 -37.15 -10.56
C ARG A 1010 35.15 -37.30 -12.05
N TYR A 1011 34.04 -36.79 -12.58
CA TYR A 1011 33.72 -36.87 -14.01
C TYR A 1011 34.88 -36.41 -14.91
N ARG A 1012 35.58 -35.32 -14.57
CA ARG A 1012 36.70 -34.80 -15.36
C ARG A 1012 37.92 -35.71 -15.39
N VAL A 1013 38.20 -36.41 -14.29
CA VAL A 1013 39.32 -37.34 -14.19
C VAL A 1013 38.98 -38.62 -14.96
N TRP A 1014 37.74 -39.12 -14.79
CA TRP A 1014 37.22 -40.21 -15.60
C TRP A 1014 37.26 -39.89 -17.11
N GLU A 1015 36.82 -38.69 -17.50
CA GLU A 1015 36.85 -38.21 -18.88
C GLU A 1015 38.28 -38.19 -19.43
N ALA A 1016 39.24 -37.64 -18.68
CA ALA A 1016 40.65 -37.60 -19.05
C ALA A 1016 41.23 -39.01 -19.20
N ASN A 1017 40.96 -39.92 -18.26
CA ASN A 1017 41.40 -41.31 -18.33
C ASN A 1017 40.89 -42.01 -19.60
N ARG A 1018 39.60 -41.84 -19.93
CA ARG A 1018 39.02 -42.37 -21.18
C ARG A 1018 39.65 -41.75 -22.43
N LYS A 1019 39.98 -40.46 -22.40
CA LYS A 1019 40.66 -39.76 -23.50
C LYS A 1019 42.11 -40.22 -23.67
N VAL A 1020 42.86 -40.46 -22.61
CA VAL A 1020 44.23 -41.03 -22.68
C VAL A 1020 44.20 -42.41 -23.33
N PHE A 1021 43.20 -43.24 -22.97
CA PHE A 1021 43.04 -44.56 -23.56
C PHE A 1021 42.65 -44.53 -25.05
N LEU A 1022 41.74 -43.65 -25.43
CA LEU A 1022 41.22 -43.57 -26.81
C LEU A 1022 42.12 -42.75 -27.75
N TYR A 1023 42.78 -41.73 -27.23
CA TYR A 1023 43.56 -40.74 -27.98
C TYR A 1023 44.91 -40.47 -27.30
N PRO A 1024 45.78 -41.50 -27.16
CA PRO A 1024 47.08 -41.36 -26.51
C PRO A 1024 47.98 -40.32 -27.18
N GLU A 1025 47.80 -40.04 -28.47
CA GLU A 1025 48.53 -39.04 -29.24
C GLU A 1025 48.37 -37.61 -28.70
N ASN A 1026 47.24 -37.31 -28.05
CA ASN A 1026 47.01 -36.00 -27.43
C ASN A 1026 47.81 -35.81 -26.13
N TRP A 1027 48.30 -36.91 -25.54
CA TRP A 1027 48.92 -36.92 -24.22
C TRP A 1027 50.39 -37.36 -24.24
N ILE A 1028 50.89 -37.89 -25.37
CA ILE A 1028 52.29 -38.28 -25.52
C ILE A 1028 53.19 -37.05 -25.74
N LEU A 1029 54.12 -36.83 -24.82
CA LEU A 1029 55.17 -35.81 -24.94
C LEU A 1029 56.54 -36.49 -24.84
N SER A 1030 57.45 -36.16 -25.75
CA SER A 1030 58.79 -36.80 -25.82
C SER A 1030 59.59 -36.64 -24.52
N GLU A 1031 59.31 -35.58 -23.76
CA GLU A 1031 59.94 -35.26 -22.48
C GLU A 1031 59.41 -36.12 -21.31
N LEU A 1032 58.13 -36.53 -21.37
CA LEU A 1032 57.45 -37.31 -20.32
C LEU A 1032 57.58 -38.82 -20.53
N ARG A 1033 58.46 -39.26 -21.44
CA ARG A 1033 58.73 -40.67 -21.68
C ARG A 1033 59.48 -41.29 -20.50
N ASP A 1034 58.89 -42.29 -19.85
CA ASP A 1034 59.45 -42.93 -18.65
C ASP A 1034 60.61 -43.90 -18.95
N ASP A 1035 60.65 -44.49 -20.15
CA ASP A 1035 61.62 -45.51 -20.58
C ASP A 1035 62.82 -44.95 -21.39
N LYS A 1036 63.19 -43.68 -21.16
CA LYS A 1036 64.36 -43.05 -21.81
C LYS A 1036 65.68 -43.79 -21.49
N SER A 1037 66.41 -44.21 -22.52
CA SER A 1037 67.76 -44.78 -22.39
C SER A 1037 68.76 -43.77 -21.79
N PRO A 1038 69.84 -44.22 -21.12
CA PRO A 1038 70.89 -43.32 -20.61
C PRO A 1038 71.46 -42.39 -21.68
N PHE A 1039 71.70 -42.91 -22.88
CA PHE A 1039 72.22 -42.12 -24.01
C PHE A 1039 71.23 -41.05 -24.47
N TYR A 1040 69.93 -41.33 -24.43
CA TYR A 1040 68.90 -40.36 -24.78
C TYR A 1040 68.79 -39.25 -23.73
N LYS A 1041 68.90 -39.58 -22.44
CA LYS A 1041 68.94 -38.58 -21.36
C LYS A 1041 70.16 -37.67 -21.48
N GLU A 1042 71.30 -38.21 -21.88
CA GLU A 1042 72.51 -37.42 -22.17
C GLU A 1042 72.33 -36.53 -23.40
N LEU A 1043 71.70 -37.01 -24.47
CA LEU A 1043 71.36 -36.21 -25.65
C LEU A 1043 70.40 -35.06 -25.29
N GLU A 1044 69.33 -35.35 -24.55
CA GLU A 1044 68.37 -34.35 -24.05
C GLU A 1044 69.09 -33.31 -23.19
N SER A 1045 69.98 -33.74 -22.29
CA SER A 1045 70.78 -32.84 -21.47
C SER A 1045 71.76 -31.98 -22.30
N GLU A 1046 72.42 -32.56 -23.31
CA GLU A 1046 73.34 -31.82 -24.19
C GLU A 1046 72.61 -30.77 -25.04
N LEU A 1047 71.42 -31.09 -25.53
CA LEU A 1047 70.56 -30.17 -26.30
C LEU A 1047 69.94 -29.07 -25.43
N LEU A 1048 69.67 -29.34 -24.15
CA LEU A 1048 69.15 -28.33 -23.20
C LEU A 1048 70.23 -27.37 -22.69
N GLN A 1049 71.49 -27.81 -22.58
CA GLN A 1049 72.59 -27.00 -22.04
C GLN A 1049 73.23 -26.06 -23.05
N LYS A 1050 73.15 -26.36 -24.36
CA LYS A 1050 73.77 -25.58 -25.44
C LYS A 1050 72.70 -24.80 -26.21
N ASP A 1051 73.07 -23.63 -26.75
CA ASP A 1051 72.19 -22.94 -27.70
C ASP A 1051 71.91 -23.82 -28.92
N ILE A 1052 70.63 -23.93 -29.29
CA ILE A 1052 70.17 -24.76 -30.40
C ILE A 1052 70.57 -24.09 -31.72
N ASN A 1053 71.62 -24.61 -32.36
CA ASN A 1053 72.03 -24.25 -33.71
C ASN A 1053 72.41 -25.52 -34.49
N LYS A 1054 72.53 -25.40 -35.82
CA LYS A 1054 72.77 -26.56 -36.68
C LYS A 1054 74.01 -27.37 -36.27
N GLN A 1055 75.09 -26.68 -35.90
CA GLN A 1055 76.34 -27.32 -35.51
C GLN A 1055 76.21 -28.05 -34.17
N THR A 1056 75.62 -27.41 -33.15
CA THR A 1056 75.43 -28.02 -31.83
C THR A 1056 74.51 -29.23 -31.87
N VAL A 1057 73.44 -29.18 -32.68
CA VAL A 1057 72.53 -30.32 -32.89
C VAL A 1057 73.22 -31.46 -33.65
N GLU A 1058 73.97 -31.14 -34.71
CA GLU A 1058 74.72 -32.14 -35.48
C GLU A 1058 75.78 -32.84 -34.62
N ASP A 1059 76.49 -32.09 -33.77
CA ASP A 1059 77.50 -32.63 -32.86
C ASP A 1059 76.87 -33.48 -31.75
N ALA A 1060 75.75 -33.04 -31.16
CA ALA A 1060 75.01 -33.81 -30.16
C ALA A 1060 74.46 -35.13 -30.74
N LEU A 1061 73.96 -35.09 -31.97
CA LEU A 1061 73.49 -36.30 -32.67
C LEU A 1061 74.65 -37.24 -33.02
N LYS A 1062 75.79 -36.73 -33.49
CA LYS A 1062 76.99 -37.54 -33.73
C LYS A 1062 77.48 -38.23 -32.45
N ASN A 1063 77.52 -37.50 -31.33
CA ASN A 1063 77.89 -38.05 -30.02
C ASN A 1063 76.93 -39.17 -29.60
N TYR A 1064 75.63 -38.97 -29.79
CA TYR A 1064 74.62 -40.00 -29.53
C TYR A 1064 74.85 -41.24 -30.41
N LEU A 1065 75.08 -41.06 -31.71
CA LEU A 1065 75.35 -42.15 -32.65
C LEU A 1065 76.63 -42.94 -32.29
N PHE A 1066 77.70 -42.27 -31.87
CA PHE A 1066 78.92 -42.96 -31.42
C PHE A 1066 78.68 -43.84 -30.19
N LYS A 1067 77.85 -43.39 -29.24
CA LYS A 1067 77.47 -44.20 -28.07
C LYS A 1067 76.57 -45.38 -28.44
N VAL A 1068 75.66 -45.19 -29.40
CA VAL A 1068 74.81 -46.27 -29.92
C VAL A 1068 75.67 -47.31 -30.65
N ASP A 1069 76.65 -46.89 -31.45
CA ASP A 1069 77.57 -47.80 -32.16
C ASP A 1069 78.39 -48.65 -31.17
N GLU A 1070 78.86 -48.07 -30.06
CA GLU A 1070 79.59 -48.79 -29.01
C GLU A 1070 78.79 -49.98 -28.44
N VAL A 1071 77.47 -49.81 -28.26
CA VAL A 1071 76.59 -50.88 -27.73
C VAL A 1071 75.91 -51.73 -28.80
N ALA A 1072 76.00 -51.35 -30.08
CA ALA A 1072 75.37 -52.08 -31.17
C ALA A 1072 76.01 -53.46 -31.41
N ASN A 1073 77.32 -53.57 -31.17
CA ASN A 1073 78.13 -54.74 -31.53
C ASN A 1073 78.72 -55.50 -30.32
N LEU A 1074 78.00 -55.58 -29.19
CA LEU A 1074 78.45 -56.26 -27.98
C LEU A 1074 78.47 -57.80 -28.13
N LYS A 1075 79.43 -58.47 -27.47
CA LYS A 1075 79.51 -59.94 -27.34
C LYS A 1075 78.95 -60.35 -25.98
N VAL A 1076 77.91 -61.18 -25.97
CA VAL A 1076 77.31 -61.70 -24.72
C VAL A 1076 78.32 -62.57 -23.97
N VAL A 1077 78.45 -62.31 -22.67
CA VAL A 1077 79.36 -63.01 -21.75
C VAL A 1077 78.57 -63.95 -20.85
N SER A 1078 77.47 -63.47 -20.26
CA SER A 1078 76.65 -64.27 -19.37
C SER A 1078 75.18 -63.87 -19.41
N LEU A 1079 74.31 -64.82 -19.11
CA LEU A 1079 72.87 -64.71 -19.02
C LEU A 1079 72.43 -65.31 -17.68
N PHE A 1080 71.47 -64.69 -17.00
CA PHE A 1080 70.86 -65.22 -15.77
C PHE A 1080 69.37 -64.86 -15.73
N LEU A 1081 68.52 -65.86 -15.52
CA LEU A 1081 67.09 -65.67 -15.33
C LEU A 1081 66.79 -65.65 -13.83
N ASP A 1082 66.06 -64.63 -13.38
CA ASP A 1082 65.64 -64.50 -11.98
C ASP A 1082 64.68 -65.63 -11.56
N GLU A 1083 64.56 -65.91 -10.25
CA GLU A 1083 63.76 -67.02 -9.71
C GLU A 1083 62.26 -66.88 -10.01
N ASP A 1084 61.74 -65.65 -10.00
CA ASP A 1084 60.34 -65.34 -10.36
C ASP A 1084 60.08 -65.45 -11.88
N GLY A 1085 61.13 -65.65 -12.69
CA GLY A 1085 61.05 -65.71 -14.15
C GLY A 1085 60.72 -64.37 -14.82
N GLU A 1086 60.58 -63.29 -14.04
CA GLU A 1086 60.16 -61.97 -14.52
C GLU A 1086 61.25 -61.20 -15.28
N LYS A 1087 62.53 -61.43 -14.99
CA LYS A 1087 63.66 -60.67 -15.56
C LYS A 1087 64.80 -61.59 -16.02
N LEU A 1088 65.16 -61.46 -17.29
CA LEU A 1088 66.36 -62.08 -17.88
C LEU A 1088 67.50 -61.06 -17.91
N HIS A 1089 68.48 -61.24 -17.03
CA HIS A 1089 69.68 -60.42 -16.92
C HIS A 1089 70.74 -60.84 -17.96
N ILE A 1090 71.26 -59.87 -18.70
CA ILE A 1090 72.22 -60.09 -19.79
C ILE A 1090 73.44 -59.21 -19.58
N PHE A 1091 74.61 -59.83 -19.58
CA PHE A 1091 75.89 -59.14 -19.50
C PHE A 1091 76.70 -59.39 -20.77
N SER A 1092 77.22 -58.31 -21.34
CA SER A 1092 78.00 -58.35 -22.57
C SER A 1092 79.23 -57.48 -22.46
N ARG A 1093 80.19 -57.66 -23.36
CA ARG A 1093 81.40 -56.82 -23.45
C ARG A 1093 81.64 -56.32 -24.86
N THR A 1094 82.42 -55.25 -25.01
CA THR A 1094 82.93 -54.79 -26.31
C THR A 1094 83.83 -55.84 -26.96
N ARG A 1095 83.99 -55.78 -28.29
CA ARG A 1095 84.77 -56.78 -29.05
C ARG A 1095 86.28 -56.51 -29.06
N ASN A 1096 86.69 -55.26 -28.88
CA ASN A 1096 88.08 -54.82 -28.96
C ASN A 1096 88.60 -54.47 -27.56
N ALA A 1097 89.88 -54.74 -27.30
CA ALA A 1097 90.55 -54.29 -26.08
C ALA A 1097 90.81 -52.77 -26.12
N PRO A 1098 90.61 -52.00 -25.03
CA PRO A 1098 90.17 -52.45 -23.70
C PRO A 1098 88.69 -52.86 -23.67
N TYR A 1099 88.39 -53.97 -22.98
CA TYR A 1099 87.03 -54.52 -22.88
C TYR A 1099 86.17 -53.76 -21.87
N PHE A 1100 85.05 -53.20 -22.32
CA PHE A 1100 84.04 -52.59 -21.46
C PHE A 1100 82.83 -53.50 -21.34
N PHE A 1101 82.32 -53.67 -20.13
CA PHE A 1101 81.15 -54.51 -19.85
C PHE A 1101 79.87 -53.66 -19.79
N TYR A 1102 78.78 -54.23 -20.29
CA TYR A 1102 77.44 -53.65 -20.31
C TYR A 1102 76.43 -54.67 -19.80
N TYR A 1103 75.42 -54.16 -19.12
CA TYR A 1103 74.32 -54.91 -18.53
C TYR A 1103 72.99 -54.43 -19.10
N ARG A 1104 72.07 -55.34 -19.40
CA ARG A 1104 70.66 -55.03 -19.67
C ARG A 1104 69.78 -56.15 -19.13
N TYR A 1105 68.47 -55.93 -19.12
CA TYR A 1105 67.52 -57.01 -18.87
C TYR A 1105 66.33 -56.99 -19.84
N PHE A 1106 65.69 -58.15 -19.97
CA PHE A 1106 64.40 -58.33 -20.65
C PHE A 1106 63.34 -58.67 -19.61
N HIS A 1107 62.23 -57.93 -19.60
CA HIS A 1107 61.11 -58.21 -18.70
C HIS A 1107 60.10 -59.11 -19.40
N THR A 1108 59.87 -60.31 -18.86
CA THR A 1108 59.11 -61.36 -19.53
C THR A 1108 57.60 -61.10 -19.54
N GLY A 1109 57.07 -60.43 -18.50
CA GLY A 1109 55.65 -60.06 -18.40
C GLY A 1109 55.22 -59.00 -19.42
N GLU A 1110 55.95 -57.87 -19.47
CA GLU A 1110 55.72 -56.80 -20.44
C GLU A 1110 56.22 -57.14 -21.86
N LYS A 1111 57.04 -58.20 -22.01
CA LYS A 1111 57.73 -58.56 -23.26
C LYS A 1111 58.57 -57.42 -23.84
N ASN A 1112 59.18 -56.62 -22.97
CA ASN A 1112 59.93 -55.43 -23.35
C ASN A 1112 61.41 -55.51 -22.94
N TRP A 1113 62.26 -54.87 -23.76
CA TRP A 1113 63.69 -54.80 -23.57
C TRP A 1113 64.10 -53.47 -22.96
N TYR A 1114 64.91 -53.51 -21.89
CA TYR A 1114 65.48 -52.29 -21.31
C TYR A 1114 66.88 -52.00 -21.86
N SER A 1115 67.29 -50.74 -21.75
CA SER A 1115 68.54 -50.23 -22.34
C SER A 1115 69.80 -50.85 -21.75
N TRP A 1116 70.89 -50.85 -22.51
CA TRP A 1116 72.22 -51.18 -22.01
C TRP A 1116 72.74 -50.14 -21.02
N GLU A 1117 73.33 -50.59 -19.92
CA GLU A 1117 73.99 -49.78 -18.91
C GLU A 1117 75.45 -50.23 -18.76
N LYS A 1118 76.38 -49.27 -18.70
CA LYS A 1118 77.81 -49.58 -18.54
C LYS A 1118 78.08 -50.13 -17.14
N VAL A 1119 78.71 -51.29 -17.05
CA VAL A 1119 79.16 -51.90 -15.80
C VAL A 1119 80.50 -51.25 -15.44
N GLN A 1120 80.47 -50.30 -14.50
CA GLN A 1120 81.66 -49.57 -14.03
C GLN A 1120 82.48 -50.40 -13.02
N VAL A 1121 82.78 -51.65 -13.38
CA VAL A 1121 83.57 -52.59 -12.56
C VAL A 1121 84.70 -53.14 -13.42
N ASP A 1122 85.92 -53.12 -12.88
CA ASP A 1122 87.09 -53.69 -13.54
C ASP A 1122 87.06 -55.23 -13.48
N ILE A 1123 86.45 -55.83 -14.50
CA ILE A 1123 86.34 -57.29 -14.64
C ILE A 1123 87.52 -57.79 -15.48
N PRO A 1124 88.37 -58.68 -14.92
CA PRO A 1124 89.54 -59.18 -15.63
C PRO A 1124 89.12 -60.04 -16.82
N SER A 1125 89.82 -59.85 -17.94
CA SER A 1125 89.73 -60.71 -19.11
C SER A 1125 91.05 -61.49 -19.25
N TYR A 1126 90.95 -62.75 -19.67
CA TYR A 1126 92.09 -63.65 -19.85
C TYR A 1126 92.20 -64.05 -21.31
N ASP A 1127 93.45 -64.12 -21.76
CA ASP A 1127 93.82 -64.65 -23.07
C ASP A 1127 94.17 -66.13 -22.90
N LEU A 1128 93.69 -66.95 -23.84
CA LEU A 1128 94.01 -68.37 -23.91
C LEU A 1128 95.25 -68.55 -24.75
N GLU A 1129 96.34 -68.92 -24.10
CA GLU A 1129 97.63 -69.19 -24.74
C GLU A 1129 97.74 -70.69 -25.09
N SER A 1130 98.14 -70.99 -26.32
CA SER A 1130 98.48 -72.34 -26.78
C SER A 1130 99.98 -72.43 -27.06
N THR A 1131 100.64 -73.42 -26.48
CA THR A 1131 102.09 -73.65 -26.62
C THR A 1131 102.35 -74.82 -27.57
N SER A 1132 103.01 -74.57 -28.70
CA SER A 1132 103.48 -75.59 -29.63
C SER A 1132 105.00 -75.46 -29.81
N GLY A 1133 105.77 -76.29 -29.10
CA GLY A 1133 107.22 -76.09 -28.98
C GLY A 1133 107.56 -74.87 -28.11
N ASP A 1134 108.57 -74.08 -28.51
CA ASP A 1134 109.02 -72.86 -27.80
C ASP A 1134 108.24 -71.58 -28.19
N GLN A 1135 107.20 -71.67 -29.04
CA GLN A 1135 106.35 -70.52 -29.43
C GLN A 1135 105.00 -70.51 -28.69
N VAL A 1136 104.63 -69.34 -28.15
CA VAL A 1136 103.35 -69.08 -27.45
C VAL A 1136 102.47 -68.19 -28.33
N SER A 1137 101.24 -68.63 -28.63
CA SER A 1137 100.24 -67.85 -29.41
C SER A 1137 98.89 -67.78 -28.70
N VAL A 1138 98.21 -66.63 -28.74
CA VAL A 1138 96.86 -66.45 -28.16
C VAL A 1138 95.79 -66.95 -29.14
N THR A 1139 94.93 -67.87 -28.71
CA THR A 1139 93.90 -68.51 -29.55
C THR A 1139 92.49 -67.96 -29.34
N ASP A 1140 92.15 -67.49 -28.14
CA ASP A 1140 90.85 -66.87 -27.81
C ASP A 1140 90.98 -65.98 -26.58
N ASN A 1141 89.96 -65.17 -26.27
CA ASN A 1141 89.90 -64.35 -25.06
C ASN A 1141 88.51 -64.37 -24.43
N GLY A 1142 88.46 -64.28 -23.10
CA GLY A 1142 87.22 -64.42 -22.34
C GLY A 1142 87.29 -63.77 -20.97
N ALA A 1143 86.12 -63.67 -20.33
CA ALA A 1143 86.02 -63.27 -18.94
C ALA A 1143 85.01 -64.19 -18.26
N TYR A 1144 85.29 -64.58 -17.02
CA TYR A 1144 84.33 -65.28 -16.18
C TYR A 1144 83.46 -64.25 -15.47
N LEU A 1145 82.16 -64.29 -15.76
CA LEU A 1145 81.18 -63.42 -15.11
C LEU A 1145 79.95 -64.25 -14.76
N ILE A 1146 79.61 -64.28 -13.48
CA ILE A 1146 78.56 -65.12 -12.92
C ILE A 1146 77.56 -64.19 -12.22
N PRO A 1147 76.49 -63.78 -12.90
CA PRO A 1147 75.42 -63.02 -12.29
C PRO A 1147 74.53 -63.92 -11.43
N VAL A 1148 74.13 -63.40 -10.27
CA VAL A 1148 73.24 -64.07 -9.31
C VAL A 1148 72.35 -63.00 -8.67
N VAL A 1149 71.05 -63.28 -8.55
CA VAL A 1149 70.15 -62.50 -7.71
C VAL A 1149 70.06 -63.16 -6.34
N TRP A 1150 70.29 -62.39 -5.27
CA TRP A 1150 70.18 -62.88 -3.90
C TRP A 1150 69.48 -61.84 -3.02
N ASN A 1151 68.40 -62.22 -2.34
CA ASN A 1151 67.51 -61.33 -1.58
C ASN A 1151 67.08 -60.10 -2.41
N ASN A 1152 66.64 -60.32 -3.64
CA ASN A 1152 66.21 -59.28 -4.58
C ASN A 1152 67.31 -58.23 -4.93
N ARG A 1153 68.58 -58.64 -4.85
CA ARG A 1153 69.76 -57.81 -5.19
C ARG A 1153 70.59 -58.53 -6.23
N LEU A 1154 70.95 -57.83 -7.30
CA LEU A 1154 71.76 -58.37 -8.38
C LEU A 1154 73.25 -58.26 -8.02
N LEU A 1155 73.92 -59.40 -7.92
CA LEU A 1155 75.36 -59.52 -7.71
C LEU A 1155 76.02 -60.11 -8.94
N ILE A 1156 77.28 -59.71 -9.17
CA ILE A 1156 78.15 -60.34 -10.16
C ILE A 1156 79.39 -60.87 -9.46
N PHE A 1157 79.75 -62.12 -9.76
CA PHE A 1157 80.96 -62.77 -9.30
C PHE A 1157 81.89 -63.01 -10.49
N PHE A 1158 83.17 -62.72 -10.34
CA PHE A 1158 84.17 -62.86 -11.39
C PHE A 1158 85.51 -63.33 -10.79
N PRO A 1159 85.94 -64.57 -11.06
CA PRO A 1159 87.18 -65.12 -10.54
C PRO A 1159 88.42 -64.45 -11.17
N GLN A 1160 89.43 -64.27 -10.31
CA GLN A 1160 90.71 -63.63 -10.59
C GLN A 1160 91.81 -64.68 -10.59
N PHE A 1161 92.37 -64.95 -11.76
CA PHE A 1161 93.47 -65.91 -11.93
C PHE A 1161 94.82 -65.17 -11.88
N LEU A 1162 95.68 -65.59 -10.96
CA LEU A 1162 97.06 -65.11 -10.84
C LEU A 1162 98.01 -66.29 -10.97
N LYS A 1163 98.91 -66.24 -11.95
CA LYS A 1163 99.93 -67.29 -12.15
C LYS A 1163 101.04 -67.09 -11.11
N LYS A 1164 101.27 -68.08 -10.24
CA LYS A 1164 102.33 -68.07 -9.22
C LYS A 1164 103.27 -69.27 -9.40
N THR A 1165 104.47 -69.16 -8.84
CA THR A 1165 105.50 -70.20 -8.89
C THR A 1165 105.93 -70.62 -7.48
N ALA A 1166 106.04 -71.91 -7.21
CA ALA A 1166 106.53 -72.46 -5.95
C ALA A 1166 107.86 -73.24 -6.14
N PRO A 1167 108.83 -73.13 -5.21
CA PRO A 1167 110.04 -73.94 -5.24
C PRO A 1167 109.74 -75.41 -4.93
N ARG A 1168 110.37 -76.35 -5.65
CA ARG A 1168 110.21 -77.80 -5.46
C ARG A 1168 110.98 -78.23 -4.20
N THR A 1169 110.33 -78.92 -3.24
CA THR A 1169 110.98 -79.44 -2.02
C THR A 1169 111.91 -80.60 -2.34
N SER A 1170 113.12 -80.31 -2.76
CA SER A 1170 114.15 -81.32 -3.03
C SER A 1170 114.64 -81.93 -1.71
N GLN A 1171 114.78 -83.27 -1.65
CA GLN A 1171 115.40 -84.03 -0.54
C GLN A 1171 116.92 -83.77 -0.44
N ILE A 1172 117.34 -82.50 -0.53
CA ILE A 1172 118.74 -82.05 -0.52
C ILE A 1172 119.40 -82.33 0.84
N LYS A 1173 118.61 -82.42 1.93
CA LYS A 1173 119.13 -82.61 3.29
C LYS A 1173 119.85 -83.95 3.51
N ASP A 1174 119.58 -84.98 2.69
CA ASP A 1174 120.15 -86.33 2.85
C ASP A 1174 121.07 -86.78 1.69
N LYS A 1175 121.36 -85.90 0.72
CA LYS A 1175 122.25 -86.21 -0.43
C LYS A 1175 123.62 -85.53 -0.28
N THR A 1176 124.70 -86.27 -0.56
CA THR A 1176 126.07 -85.72 -0.63
C THR A 1176 126.22 -84.80 -1.85
N ILE A 1177 127.12 -83.81 -1.79
CA ILE A 1177 127.34 -82.80 -2.86
C ILE A 1177 127.56 -83.45 -4.25
N LYS A 1178 128.23 -84.61 -4.30
CA LYS A 1178 128.44 -85.35 -5.54
C LYS A 1178 127.13 -85.91 -6.12
N ALA A 1179 126.19 -86.32 -5.28
CA ALA A 1179 124.88 -86.81 -5.67
C ALA A 1179 123.88 -85.69 -6.04
N ILE A 1180 124.19 -84.42 -5.76
CA ILE A 1180 123.39 -83.26 -6.22
C ILE A 1180 123.83 -82.84 -7.64
N GLY A 1181 125.11 -83.01 -7.98
CA GLY A 1181 125.64 -82.69 -9.32
C GLY A 1181 125.12 -83.58 -10.45
N ASP A 1182 124.54 -84.74 -10.12
CA ASP A 1182 123.97 -85.70 -11.09
C ASP A 1182 122.45 -85.54 -11.30
N ASP A 1183 121.77 -84.65 -10.55
CA ASP A 1183 120.32 -84.36 -10.75
C ASP A 1183 120.12 -83.51 -12.04
N LYS A 1184 119.04 -83.77 -12.81
CA LYS A 1184 118.79 -83.07 -14.09
C LYS A 1184 118.27 -81.64 -13.84
N ALA A 1185 118.52 -80.69 -14.74
CA ALA A 1185 118.00 -79.32 -14.62
C ALA A 1185 116.46 -79.24 -14.51
N SER A 1186 115.74 -80.23 -15.06
CA SER A 1186 114.29 -80.40 -14.88
C SER A 1186 113.89 -80.65 -13.42
N ASP A 1187 114.79 -81.22 -12.61
CA ASP A 1187 114.52 -81.58 -11.21
C ASP A 1187 114.43 -80.35 -10.30
N HIS A 1188 114.88 -79.18 -10.77
CA HIS A 1188 114.88 -77.90 -10.06
C HIS A 1188 113.99 -76.80 -10.68
N LYS A 1189 113.21 -77.08 -11.74
CA LYS A 1189 112.26 -76.09 -12.28
C LYS A 1189 111.14 -75.78 -11.26
N PRO A 1190 110.82 -74.48 -11.00
CA PRO A 1190 109.70 -74.11 -10.13
C PRO A 1190 108.37 -74.62 -10.68
N ILE A 1191 107.46 -75.01 -9.79
CA ILE A 1191 106.12 -75.48 -10.16
C ILE A 1191 105.22 -74.25 -10.34
N GLU A 1192 104.64 -74.11 -11.53
CA GLU A 1192 103.61 -73.10 -11.81
C GLU A 1192 102.25 -73.57 -11.28
N TYR A 1193 101.52 -72.68 -10.61
CA TYR A 1193 100.18 -72.94 -10.09
C TYR A 1193 99.29 -71.70 -10.19
N TRP A 1194 97.97 -71.90 -10.23
CA TRP A 1194 97.01 -70.80 -10.24
C TRP A 1194 96.62 -70.45 -8.81
N GLU A 1195 96.74 -69.18 -8.45
CA GLU A 1195 96.02 -68.59 -7.33
C GLU A 1195 94.72 -67.98 -7.87
N ILE A 1196 93.58 -68.49 -7.41
CA ILE A 1196 92.26 -68.06 -7.85
C ILE A 1196 91.56 -67.35 -6.69
N LYS A 1197 91.30 -66.06 -6.83
CA LYS A 1197 90.50 -65.26 -5.88
C LYS A 1197 89.15 -64.93 -6.47
N MET A 1198 88.11 -64.78 -5.65
CA MET A 1198 86.79 -64.39 -6.15
C MET A 1198 86.59 -62.88 -6.05
N GLY A 1199 86.42 -62.21 -7.19
CA GLY A 1199 85.94 -60.84 -7.24
C GLY A 1199 84.41 -60.80 -7.21
N TRP A 1200 83.82 -59.81 -6.55
CA TRP A 1200 82.38 -59.59 -6.63
C TRP A 1200 82.01 -58.10 -6.57
N SER A 1201 80.83 -57.79 -7.10
CA SER A 1201 80.20 -56.47 -7.02
C SER A 1201 78.68 -56.60 -6.94
N GLU A 1202 78.04 -55.67 -6.25
CA GLU A 1202 76.58 -55.57 -6.11
C GLU A 1202 76.03 -54.40 -6.94
N TYR A 1203 74.82 -54.54 -7.49
CA TYR A 1203 74.08 -53.46 -8.12
C TYR A 1203 73.12 -52.83 -7.11
N ARG A 1204 73.41 -51.61 -6.66
CA ARG A 1204 72.67 -50.89 -5.61
C ARG A 1204 72.38 -49.46 -6.04
N ASN A 1205 71.15 -48.99 -5.84
CA ASN A 1205 70.71 -47.63 -6.21
C ASN A 1205 71.05 -47.26 -7.67
N ARG A 1206 70.81 -48.19 -8.62
CA ARG A 1206 71.13 -48.06 -10.05
C ARG A 1206 72.61 -47.84 -10.37
N LYS A 1207 73.52 -48.26 -9.48
CA LYS A 1207 74.98 -48.19 -9.68
C LYS A 1207 75.65 -49.47 -9.20
N TRP A 1208 76.77 -49.82 -9.84
CA TRP A 1208 77.62 -50.92 -9.37
C TRP A 1208 78.52 -50.45 -8.23
N THR A 1209 78.64 -51.26 -7.18
CA THR A 1209 79.59 -51.02 -6.09
C THR A 1209 81.04 -51.18 -6.59
N GLN A 1210 82.01 -50.71 -5.81
CA GLN A 1210 83.41 -51.04 -6.10
C GLN A 1210 83.66 -52.54 -5.97
N LYS A 1211 84.55 -53.05 -6.83
CA LYS A 1211 85.03 -54.44 -6.83
C LYS A 1211 85.61 -54.81 -5.47
N GLN A 1212 85.09 -55.88 -4.87
CA GLN A 1212 85.67 -56.52 -3.69
C GLN A 1212 86.28 -57.86 -4.08
N VAL A 1213 87.36 -58.26 -3.41
CA VAL A 1213 88.08 -59.51 -3.71
C VAL A 1213 88.19 -60.35 -2.45
N SER A 1214 87.99 -61.66 -2.57
CA SER A 1214 88.10 -62.59 -1.45
C SER A 1214 89.49 -62.52 -0.78
N ALA A 1215 89.49 -62.57 0.56
CA ALA A 1215 90.73 -62.62 1.34
C ALA A 1215 91.46 -63.95 1.11
N GLU A 1216 90.71 -65.05 1.08
CA GLU A 1216 91.21 -66.39 0.79
C GLU A 1216 91.31 -66.65 -0.72
N ALA A 1217 92.22 -67.53 -1.12
CA ALA A 1217 92.44 -67.94 -2.50
C ALA A 1217 92.45 -69.46 -2.62
N VAL A 1218 91.93 -69.97 -3.74
CA VAL A 1218 92.03 -71.38 -4.11
C VAL A 1218 93.32 -71.56 -4.90
N TYR A 1219 94.17 -72.47 -4.44
CA TYR A 1219 95.44 -72.77 -5.10
C TYR A 1219 95.34 -74.08 -5.87
N GLN A 1220 95.53 -74.03 -7.19
CA GLN A 1220 95.51 -75.22 -8.04
C GLN A 1220 96.92 -75.63 -8.43
N PHE A 1221 97.45 -76.64 -7.75
CA PHE A 1221 98.71 -77.29 -8.08
C PHE A 1221 98.50 -78.49 -9.00
N PRO A 1222 99.49 -78.86 -9.84
CA PRO A 1222 99.50 -80.16 -10.50
C PRO A 1222 99.59 -81.28 -9.44
N ILE A 1223 98.64 -82.22 -9.47
CA ILE A 1223 98.30 -83.17 -8.38
C ILE A 1223 99.40 -84.25 -8.19
N PHE A 1224 99.72 -84.57 -6.91
CA PHE A 1224 100.53 -85.66 -6.28
C PHE A 1224 101.38 -86.65 -7.13
N PRO A 1225 102.53 -87.16 -6.60
CA PRO A 1225 103.45 -88.02 -7.36
C PRO A 1225 102.74 -89.30 -7.84
N PRO A 1226 102.86 -89.69 -9.14
CA PRO A 1226 104.05 -89.56 -10.00
C PRO A 1226 103.89 -88.61 -11.23
N LEU A 1227 103.04 -87.58 -11.17
CA LEU A 1227 102.67 -86.75 -12.36
C LEU A 1227 103.21 -85.30 -12.36
N LEU A 1228 104.37 -85.04 -11.76
CA LEU A 1228 104.93 -83.68 -11.60
C LEU A 1228 105.44 -82.98 -12.88
N ASP A 1229 105.35 -83.60 -14.06
CA ASP A 1229 105.83 -83.04 -15.34
C ASP A 1229 104.70 -82.53 -16.28
N ARG A 1230 103.45 -82.41 -15.80
CA ARG A 1230 102.34 -81.86 -16.60
C ARG A 1230 102.26 -80.32 -16.52
N PRO A 1231 101.92 -79.63 -17.64
CA PRO A 1231 101.68 -78.18 -17.63
C PRO A 1231 100.48 -77.83 -16.74
N ILE A 1232 100.48 -76.60 -16.23
CA ILE A 1232 99.37 -76.02 -15.45
C ILE A 1232 98.05 -76.14 -16.24
N ILE A 1233 96.94 -76.39 -15.55
CA ILE A 1233 95.61 -76.52 -16.16
C ILE A 1233 95.28 -75.20 -16.91
N PRO A 1234 94.95 -75.24 -18.21
CA PRO A 1234 94.50 -74.06 -18.96
C PRO A 1234 93.28 -73.38 -18.33
N ILE A 1235 93.21 -72.04 -18.43
CA ILE A 1235 92.16 -71.24 -17.76
C ILE A 1235 90.75 -71.64 -18.21
N ASP A 1236 90.55 -72.02 -19.49
CA ASP A 1236 89.25 -72.43 -20.05
C ASP A 1236 88.67 -73.72 -19.46
N GLN A 1237 89.50 -74.55 -18.81
CA GLN A 1237 89.03 -75.79 -18.18
C GLN A 1237 88.35 -75.56 -16.82
N PHE A 1238 88.41 -74.33 -16.27
CA PHE A 1238 87.72 -74.00 -15.03
C PHE A 1238 86.25 -73.68 -15.30
N ARG A 1239 85.37 -74.29 -14.50
CA ARG A 1239 83.93 -73.98 -14.50
C ARG A 1239 83.51 -73.56 -13.09
N PHE A 1240 82.89 -72.39 -13.00
CA PHE A 1240 82.36 -71.85 -11.75
C PHE A 1240 80.84 -71.92 -11.80
N THR A 1241 80.23 -72.56 -10.80
CA THR A 1241 78.78 -72.68 -10.68
C THR A 1241 78.35 -72.06 -9.35
N PRO A 1242 77.42 -71.10 -9.36
CA PRO A 1242 76.87 -70.57 -8.12
C PRO A 1242 76.10 -71.70 -7.40
N ARG A 1243 76.39 -71.91 -6.12
CA ARG A 1243 75.64 -72.81 -5.25
C ARG A 1243 75.03 -71.97 -4.15
N ILE A 1244 73.81 -71.52 -4.37
CA ILE A 1244 73.01 -70.85 -3.36
C ILE A 1244 72.54 -71.96 -2.40
N MET A 1245 73.02 -71.96 -1.16
CA MET A 1245 72.42 -72.81 -0.12
C MET A 1245 71.08 -72.17 0.21
N THR A 1246 69.99 -72.86 -0.15
CA THR A 1246 68.61 -72.52 0.21
C THR A 1246 68.42 -72.41 1.70
#